data_AF-A0A925IKF3-F1
#
_entry.id   AF-A0A925IKF3-F1
#
_cell.length_a   1.000
_cell.length_b   1.000
_cell.length_c   1.000
_cell.angle_alpha   90.00
_cell.angle_beta   90.00
_cell.angle_gamma   90.00
#
_symmetry.space_group_name_H-M   'P 1'
#
loop_
_entity.id
_entity.type
_entity.pdbx_description
1 polymer ?
#
loop_
_entity_poly.entity_id
_entity_poly.type
_entity_poly.pdbx_seq_one_letter_code
_entity_poly.pdbx_strand_id
1 'polypeptide(L)'
;MLKNKNLLAVIAITLWLFFSLFPWQAWFQSFAILRFSIGLLVYLIPGVLAFLYITDDKNISPRVLLGGFALTILVTGLLGLFARLFHLNFIFIRWGFALWGIAALILFLLQKDKITFQFEKFTWWEVLLFLFAAGSVIYFAAITSLPLIHDDAFTYNVLIYYYQHAPVLDFNFPDSLNRLEIPRFWIAYWPLVEAMISGLSYVDGLIVAGAYLPPVLACFSFIGIYALGRTLGLPRAVAFAAILAQGFSLMRLSRPNQPGDLFFQRITEDKVVAAFVISLILILFAVEYFEKPDRRKLIIVGIAALAMAFTHPVQFGMTCMIIGVYGLPLLFKKDFRWKYFSLIGVLAAVVVIPFFFRFGGGEYSQSLSFTLADVAANNEFERFGIRRVEIIEGTPFYGISPYLTPGLPYEISLVAVIVSLFFFWRHKSARYVLAAFLVLGVSMIPYTGWIVGMFTTPFQLWRLTWLMPFGLAFAFLGWVGFEIIQKIRLFQQRISWIQPLYYLSFILVLVASIVYVHPWTMGNIERRNLDVIDFYSNYLSTAKLMNEMDVNKPVIVGGPDTTTNSIIPSLTLNYMPLVFRVESGGEQTKLWKSLIGDDIPPQERLARLQENNVEYLLIKGEPGWLLELLDNYPNNISRIFRDQRFSLYKLNP
;
A
#
# COMPACT_ATOMS: atom_id res chain seq x y z
N MET A 1 15.74 -12.58 39.07
CA MET A 1 16.98 -12.88 38.32
C MET A 1 17.32 -11.90 37.20
N LEU A 2 16.51 -10.90 36.83
CA LEU A 2 16.89 -9.89 35.82
C LEU A 2 17.01 -8.49 36.41
N LYS A 3 17.93 -8.27 37.37
CA LYS A 3 18.24 -6.92 37.87
C LYS A 3 19.23 -6.16 36.98
N ASN A 4 19.93 -6.84 36.08
CA ASN A 4 20.95 -6.20 35.25
C ASN A 4 20.35 -5.65 33.95
N LYS A 5 19.96 -4.36 33.99
CA LYS A 5 19.59 -3.48 32.86
C LYS A 5 20.36 -3.82 31.57
N ASN A 6 21.67 -3.80 31.75
CA ASN A 6 22.65 -3.83 30.67
C ASN A 6 22.76 -5.22 30.05
N LEU A 7 22.53 -6.30 30.81
CA LEU A 7 22.57 -7.64 30.27
C LEU A 7 21.39 -7.91 29.33
N LEU A 8 20.16 -7.52 29.71
CA LEU A 8 18.99 -7.65 28.85
C LEU A 8 19.12 -6.82 27.57
N ALA A 9 19.68 -5.62 27.71
CA ALA A 9 19.99 -4.73 26.62
C ALA A 9 20.95 -5.36 25.60
N VAL A 10 22.06 -5.90 26.08
CA VAL A 10 23.05 -6.60 25.26
C VAL A 10 22.43 -7.84 24.61
N ILE A 11 21.62 -8.61 25.33
CA ILE A 11 20.91 -9.77 24.76
C ILE A 11 19.96 -9.32 23.65
N ALA A 12 19.17 -8.26 23.86
CA ALA A 12 18.24 -7.75 22.85
C ALA A 12 18.96 -7.26 21.58
N ILE A 13 20.05 -6.50 21.74
CA ILE A 13 20.90 -6.07 20.61
C ILE A 13 21.48 -7.30 19.89
N THR A 14 22.03 -8.24 20.65
CA THR A 14 22.69 -9.43 20.07
C THR A 14 21.69 -10.28 19.31
N LEU A 15 20.49 -10.50 19.87
CA LEU A 15 19.41 -11.22 19.20
C LEU A 15 18.94 -10.50 17.94
N TRP A 16 18.70 -9.18 18.01
CA TRP A 16 18.28 -8.43 16.84
C TRP A 16 19.35 -8.43 15.73
N LEU A 17 20.63 -8.28 16.10
CA LEU A 17 21.75 -8.39 15.15
C LEU A 17 21.87 -9.78 14.55
N PHE A 18 21.73 -10.81 15.38
CA PHE A 18 21.71 -12.20 14.94
C PHE A 18 20.62 -12.39 13.86
N PHE A 19 19.40 -11.91 14.10
CA PHE A 19 18.33 -12.02 13.11
C PHE A 19 18.49 -11.07 11.90
N SER A 20 19.25 -9.98 12.02
CA SER A 20 19.45 -9.03 10.90
C SER A 20 20.56 -9.47 9.94
N LEU A 21 21.61 -10.10 10.48
CA LEU A 21 22.86 -10.35 9.76
C LEU A 21 23.18 -11.83 9.55
N PHE A 22 22.71 -12.72 10.42
CA PHE A 22 23.04 -14.15 10.34
C PHE A 22 22.01 -14.92 9.46
N PRO A 23 22.41 -15.98 8.74
CA PRO A 23 21.50 -16.76 7.89
C PRO A 23 20.60 -17.74 8.67
N TRP A 24 19.88 -17.25 9.69
CA TRP A 24 18.97 -18.06 10.53
C TRP A 24 17.79 -18.68 9.76
N GLN A 25 17.50 -18.17 8.56
CA GLN A 25 16.39 -18.60 7.72
C GLN A 25 16.54 -20.06 7.29
N ALA A 26 17.77 -20.59 7.21
CA ALA A 26 18.03 -21.99 6.92
C ALA A 26 17.42 -22.95 7.97
N TRP A 27 17.23 -22.49 9.21
CA TRP A 27 16.62 -23.30 10.28
C TRP A 27 15.11 -23.41 10.16
N PHE A 28 14.49 -22.57 9.33
CA PHE A 28 13.03 -22.49 9.16
C PHE A 28 12.63 -22.56 7.68
N GLN A 29 13.37 -23.31 6.86
CA GLN A 29 13.12 -23.42 5.40
C GLN A 29 11.66 -23.78 5.10
N SER A 30 11.09 -24.75 5.83
CA SER A 30 9.71 -25.23 5.68
C SER A 30 8.63 -24.29 6.23
N PHE A 31 9.00 -23.23 6.95
CA PHE A 31 8.05 -22.34 7.64
C PHE A 31 8.16 -20.90 7.10
N ALA A 32 7.76 -20.70 5.84
CA ALA A 32 7.85 -19.39 5.18
C ALA A 32 7.10 -18.27 5.92
N ILE A 33 5.92 -18.57 6.49
CA ILE A 33 5.17 -17.59 7.31
C ILE A 33 5.93 -17.18 8.59
N LEU A 34 6.64 -18.11 9.23
CA LEU A 34 7.45 -17.81 10.41
C LEU A 34 8.65 -16.96 10.04
N ARG A 35 9.32 -17.28 8.93
CA ARG A 35 10.42 -16.48 8.38
C ARG A 35 9.98 -15.06 8.04
N PHE A 36 8.85 -14.92 7.35
CA PHE A 36 8.22 -13.63 7.08
C PHE A 36 7.93 -12.86 8.38
N SER A 37 7.30 -13.51 9.36
CA SER A 37 6.94 -12.87 10.63
C SER A 37 8.17 -12.34 11.39
N ILE A 38 9.24 -13.14 11.45
CA ILE A 38 10.50 -12.72 12.07
C ILE A 38 11.14 -11.58 11.28
N GLY A 39 11.23 -11.69 9.95
CA GLY A 39 11.80 -10.64 9.09
C GLY A 39 11.05 -9.31 9.19
N LEU A 40 9.71 -9.36 9.26
CA LEU A 40 8.88 -8.19 9.50
C LEU A 40 9.12 -7.58 10.89
N LEU A 41 9.25 -8.39 11.93
CA LEU A 41 9.58 -7.90 13.27
C LEU A 41 10.96 -7.23 13.30
N VAL A 42 11.98 -7.86 12.69
CA VAL A 42 13.32 -7.29 12.56
C VAL A 42 13.28 -5.94 11.85
N TYR A 43 12.47 -5.82 10.80
CA TYR A 43 12.24 -4.58 10.07
C TYR A 43 11.56 -3.49 10.94
N LEU A 44 10.55 -3.85 11.74
CA LEU A 44 9.77 -2.88 12.52
C LEU A 44 10.48 -2.39 13.79
N ILE A 45 11.24 -3.26 14.48
CA ILE A 45 11.82 -2.97 15.81
C ILE A 45 12.63 -1.67 15.85
N PRO A 46 13.61 -1.42 14.95
CA PRO A 46 14.39 -0.19 14.95
C PRO A 46 13.54 1.08 14.91
N GLY A 47 12.52 1.10 14.04
CA GLY A 47 11.62 2.25 13.90
C GLY A 47 10.80 2.46 15.16
N VAL A 48 10.25 1.39 15.74
CA VAL A 48 9.48 1.47 17.00
C VAL A 48 10.34 2.02 18.14
N LEU A 49 11.57 1.55 18.29
CA LEU A 49 12.49 2.01 19.34
C LEU A 49 12.95 3.46 19.13
N ALA A 50 13.32 3.82 17.91
CA ALA A 50 13.66 5.20 17.58
C ALA A 50 12.46 6.14 17.75
N PHE A 51 11.24 5.69 17.45
CA PHE A 51 10.03 6.48 17.65
C PHE A 51 9.72 6.69 19.14
N LEU A 52 9.84 5.66 19.98
CA LEU A 52 9.75 5.79 21.44
C LEU A 52 10.78 6.79 21.95
N TYR A 53 12.00 6.75 21.42
CA TYR A 53 13.06 7.70 21.79
C TYR A 53 12.71 9.14 21.42
N ILE A 54 12.24 9.38 20.19
CA ILE A 54 11.86 10.72 19.70
C ILE A 54 10.67 11.29 20.49
N THR A 55 9.70 10.44 20.84
CA THR A 55 8.47 10.86 21.54
C THR A 55 8.61 10.97 23.04
N ASP A 56 9.62 10.31 23.64
CA ASP A 56 9.71 10.10 25.09
C ASP A 56 8.49 9.34 25.65
N ASP A 57 7.83 8.55 24.79
CA ASP A 57 6.73 7.69 25.19
C ASP A 57 7.29 6.45 25.91
N LYS A 58 6.65 6.09 27.02
CA LYS A 58 7.06 4.93 27.85
C LYS A 58 6.22 3.68 27.63
N ASN A 59 5.11 3.83 26.89
CA ASN A 59 4.11 2.79 26.70
C ASN A 59 4.05 2.40 25.23
N ILE A 60 4.21 1.11 24.94
CA ILE A 60 3.96 0.58 23.59
C ILE A 60 2.45 0.66 23.34
N SER A 61 2.06 1.48 22.38
CA SER A 61 0.68 1.72 21.99
C SER A 61 0.52 1.57 20.47
N PRO A 62 -0.73 1.43 19.96
CA PRO A 62 -1.00 1.50 18.52
C PRO A 62 -0.30 2.67 17.82
N ARG A 63 -0.32 3.84 18.45
CA ARG A 63 0.39 5.05 18.00
C ARG A 63 1.88 4.82 17.78
N VAL A 64 2.56 4.19 18.74
CA VAL A 64 4.00 3.91 18.68
C VAL A 64 4.33 2.92 17.57
N LEU A 65 3.53 1.86 17.41
CA LEU A 65 3.71 0.89 16.34
C LEU A 65 3.60 1.54 14.95
N LEU A 66 2.57 2.37 14.76
CA LEU A 66 2.34 3.12 13.53
C LEU A 66 3.45 4.14 13.25
N GLY A 67 3.85 4.92 14.27
CA GLY A 67 4.97 5.86 14.15
C GLY A 67 6.29 5.17 13.84
N GLY A 68 6.55 4.03 14.46
CA GLY A 68 7.70 3.19 14.17
C GLY A 68 7.70 2.67 12.74
N PHE A 69 6.55 2.21 12.23
CA PHE A 69 6.42 1.77 10.85
C PHE A 69 6.70 2.89 9.85
N ALA A 70 6.14 4.09 10.05
CA ALA A 70 6.44 5.25 9.21
C ALA A 70 7.93 5.63 9.26
N LEU A 71 8.57 5.57 10.43
CA LEU A 71 9.99 5.86 10.58
C LEU A 71 10.87 4.82 9.87
N THR A 72 10.51 3.53 9.92
CA THR A 72 11.23 2.49 9.17
C THR A 72 11.10 2.71 7.66
N ILE A 73 9.89 3.04 7.15
CA ILE A 73 9.70 3.39 5.74
C ILE A 73 10.57 4.59 5.34
N LEU A 74 10.60 5.63 6.16
CA LEU A 74 11.44 6.80 5.92
C LEU A 74 12.91 6.42 5.79
N VAL A 75 13.44 5.64 6.73
CA VAL A 75 14.87 5.26 6.71
C VAL A 75 15.18 4.39 5.50
N THR A 76 14.33 3.42 5.16
CA THR A 76 14.50 2.60 3.96
C THR A 76 14.47 3.46 2.69
N GLY A 77 13.55 4.42 2.60
CA GLY A 77 13.48 5.36 1.47
C GLY A 77 14.71 6.27 1.37
N LEU A 78 15.22 6.79 2.49
CA LEU A 78 16.46 7.57 2.51
C LEU A 78 17.65 6.72 2.05
N LEU A 79 17.81 5.51 2.58
CA LEU A 79 18.89 4.60 2.17
C LEU A 79 18.78 4.23 0.69
N GLY A 80 17.57 4.02 0.17
CA GLY A 80 17.31 3.79 -1.24
C GLY A 80 17.72 4.98 -2.11
N LEU A 81 17.34 6.19 -1.71
CA LEU A 81 17.73 7.42 -2.39
C LEU A 81 19.25 7.61 -2.40
N PHE A 82 19.89 7.41 -1.26
CA PHE A 82 21.36 7.43 -1.16
C PHE A 82 21.99 6.37 -2.07
N ALA A 83 21.47 5.14 -2.06
CA ALA A 83 22.00 4.09 -2.91
C ALA A 83 21.93 4.46 -4.38
N ARG A 84 20.80 5.02 -4.84
CA ARG A 84 20.66 5.50 -6.23
C ARG A 84 21.61 6.63 -6.59
N LEU A 85 21.74 7.64 -5.72
CA LEU A 85 22.61 8.79 -5.95
C LEU A 85 24.09 8.42 -6.06
N PHE A 86 24.51 7.34 -5.38
CA PHE A 86 25.91 6.92 -5.31
C PHE A 86 26.17 5.58 -6.02
N HIS A 87 25.22 5.09 -6.83
CA HIS A 87 25.32 3.81 -7.55
C HIS A 87 25.68 2.62 -6.63
N LEU A 88 25.09 2.57 -5.44
CA LEU A 88 25.30 1.51 -4.45
C LEU A 88 24.26 0.41 -4.62
N ASN A 89 24.56 -0.79 -4.11
CA ASN A 89 23.72 -1.96 -4.25
C ASN A 89 22.83 -2.21 -3.01
N PHE A 90 22.02 -3.26 -3.07
CA PHE A 90 21.16 -3.67 -1.97
C PHE A 90 21.90 -3.98 -0.66
N ILE A 91 23.13 -4.47 -0.77
CA ILE A 91 23.96 -4.82 0.39
C ILE A 91 24.24 -3.57 1.22
N PHE A 92 24.52 -2.42 0.58
CA PHE A 92 24.65 -1.14 1.27
C PHE A 92 23.38 -0.79 2.07
N ILE A 93 22.20 -0.95 1.47
CA ILE A 93 20.92 -0.66 2.14
C ILE A 93 20.76 -1.54 3.37
N ARG A 94 21.04 -2.85 3.25
CA ARG A 94 20.96 -3.79 4.38
C ARG A 94 21.91 -3.43 5.52
N TRP A 95 23.16 -3.08 5.22
CA TRP A 95 24.14 -2.67 6.24
C TRP A 95 23.78 -1.32 6.85
N GLY A 96 23.37 -0.34 6.05
CA GLY A 96 22.91 0.96 6.52
C GLY A 96 21.73 0.82 7.47
N PHE A 97 20.78 -0.05 7.14
CA PHE A 97 19.65 -0.37 8.01
C PHE A 97 20.09 -1.07 9.30
N ALA A 98 21.01 -2.04 9.20
CA ALA A 98 21.58 -2.72 10.36
C ALA A 98 22.25 -1.73 11.34
N LEU A 99 23.09 -0.83 10.81
CA LEU A 99 23.77 0.21 11.58
C LEU A 99 22.78 1.17 12.24
N TRP A 100 21.74 1.61 11.51
CA TRP A 100 20.68 2.42 12.09
C TRP A 100 19.93 1.69 13.20
N GLY A 101 19.63 0.40 13.03
CA GLY A 101 18.98 -0.40 14.08
C GLY A 101 19.83 -0.57 15.33
N ILE A 102 21.15 -0.75 15.18
CA ILE A 102 22.09 -0.71 16.31
C ILE A 102 22.02 0.65 17.02
N ALA A 103 22.07 1.74 16.27
CA ALA A 103 21.99 3.09 16.85
C ALA A 103 20.66 3.31 17.58
N ALA A 104 19.54 2.92 16.99
CA ALA A 104 18.22 3.01 17.61
C ALA A 104 18.13 2.20 18.91
N LEU A 105 18.65 0.97 18.91
CA LEU A 105 18.75 0.13 20.10
C LEU A 105 19.62 0.77 21.17
N ILE A 106 20.83 1.24 20.84
CA ILE A 106 21.74 1.89 21.79
C ILE A 106 21.08 3.13 22.40
N LEU A 107 20.51 4.02 21.57
CA LEU A 107 19.84 5.23 22.04
C LEU A 107 18.67 4.90 22.98
N PHE A 108 17.89 3.88 22.63
CA PHE A 108 16.81 3.39 23.48
C PHE A 108 17.34 2.85 24.81
N LEU A 109 18.46 2.11 24.82
CA LEU A 109 19.05 1.53 26.03
C LEU A 109 19.74 2.56 26.93
N LEU A 110 20.20 3.68 26.36
CA LEU A 110 20.71 4.82 27.11
C LEU A 110 19.60 5.58 27.84
N GLN A 111 18.33 5.38 27.49
CA GLN A 111 17.22 5.91 28.28
C GLN A 111 17.18 5.20 29.64
N LYS A 112 17.36 5.97 30.72
CA LYS A 112 17.37 5.45 32.09
C LYS A 112 15.99 4.91 32.52
N ASP A 113 14.95 5.38 31.86
CA ASP A 113 13.56 5.09 32.18
C ASP A 113 13.15 3.67 31.76
N LYS A 114 12.23 3.08 32.53
CA LYS A 114 11.70 1.75 32.22
C LYS A 114 10.55 1.92 31.22
N ILE A 115 10.58 1.18 30.10
CA ILE A 115 9.34 0.92 29.35
C ILE A 115 8.37 0.27 30.33
N THR A 116 7.19 0.85 30.43
CA THR A 116 6.08 0.23 31.14
C THR A 116 5.09 -0.29 30.13
N PHE A 117 4.79 -1.58 30.20
CA PHE A 117 3.62 -2.11 29.53
C PHE A 117 2.40 -1.75 30.38
N GLN A 118 1.87 -0.56 30.15
CA GLN A 118 0.60 -0.17 30.75
C GLN A 118 -0.52 -0.72 29.87
N PHE A 119 -1.06 -1.86 30.28
CA PHE A 119 -2.35 -2.29 29.79
C PHE A 119 -3.40 -1.36 30.39
N GLU A 120 -4.12 -0.65 29.52
CA GLU A 120 -5.28 0.10 29.99
C GLU A 120 -6.26 -0.88 30.65
N LYS A 121 -6.85 -0.49 31.79
CA LYS A 121 -7.86 -1.32 32.42
C LYS A 121 -9.10 -1.35 31.53
N PHE A 122 -9.55 -2.56 31.19
CA PHE A 122 -10.78 -2.81 30.45
C PHE A 122 -11.89 -3.15 31.43
N THR A 123 -13.09 -2.63 31.18
CA THR A 123 -14.29 -3.24 31.75
C THR A 123 -14.61 -4.56 31.02
N TRP A 124 -15.38 -5.45 31.63
CA TRP A 124 -15.72 -6.75 31.02
C TRP A 124 -16.38 -6.60 29.63
N TRP A 125 -17.21 -5.57 29.45
CA TRP A 125 -17.89 -5.33 28.17
C TRP A 125 -16.95 -4.69 27.15
N GLU A 126 -16.00 -3.86 27.56
CA GLU A 126 -14.96 -3.36 26.65
C GLU A 126 -14.03 -4.47 26.17
N VAL A 127 -13.78 -5.50 27.00
CA VAL A 127 -13.07 -6.71 26.55
C VAL A 127 -13.85 -7.39 25.43
N LEU A 128 -15.17 -7.54 25.56
CA LEU A 128 -16.00 -8.11 24.49
C LEU A 128 -15.92 -7.28 23.21
N LEU A 129 -16.04 -5.95 23.29
CA LEU A 129 -15.91 -5.08 22.11
C LEU A 129 -14.52 -5.19 21.47
N PHE A 130 -13.47 -5.27 22.29
CA PHE A 130 -12.11 -5.50 21.82
C PHE A 130 -11.99 -6.85 21.10
N LEU A 131 -12.55 -7.93 21.65
CA LEU A 131 -12.53 -9.25 21.01
C LEU A 131 -13.29 -9.24 19.68
N PHE A 132 -14.43 -8.57 19.60
CA PHE A 132 -15.14 -8.39 18.32
C PHE A 132 -14.30 -7.61 17.32
N ALA A 133 -13.70 -6.49 17.74
CA ALA A 133 -12.83 -5.71 16.86
C ALA A 133 -11.62 -6.52 16.40
N ALA A 134 -10.93 -7.22 17.30
CA ALA A 134 -9.79 -8.07 16.97
C ALA A 134 -10.19 -9.22 16.03
N GLY A 135 -11.30 -9.90 16.31
CA GLY A 135 -11.85 -10.95 15.45
C GLY A 135 -12.22 -10.42 14.06
N SER A 136 -12.81 -9.23 13.98
CA SER A 136 -13.10 -8.56 12.70
C SER A 136 -11.82 -8.18 11.95
N VAL A 137 -10.78 -7.67 12.62
CA VAL A 137 -9.48 -7.39 11.98
C VAL A 137 -8.88 -8.64 11.38
N ILE A 138 -8.85 -9.75 12.14
CA ILE A 138 -8.35 -11.04 11.65
C ILE A 138 -9.18 -11.51 10.45
N TYR A 139 -10.50 -11.41 10.54
CA TYR A 139 -11.40 -11.78 9.45
C TYR A 139 -11.17 -10.94 8.18
N PHE A 140 -11.10 -9.61 8.30
CA PHE A 140 -10.86 -8.73 7.16
C PHE A 140 -9.48 -8.95 6.55
N ALA A 141 -8.45 -9.16 7.39
CA ALA A 141 -7.12 -9.53 6.93
C ALA A 141 -7.13 -10.88 6.20
N ALA A 142 -7.86 -11.89 6.69
CA ALA A 142 -7.95 -13.20 6.05
C ALA A 142 -8.64 -13.18 4.69
N ILE A 143 -9.54 -12.22 4.43
CA ILE A 143 -10.17 -12.05 3.12
C ILE A 143 -9.43 -11.03 2.23
N THR A 144 -8.39 -10.36 2.74
CA THR A 144 -7.46 -9.65 1.83
C THR A 144 -6.70 -10.69 1.03
N SER A 145 -6.88 -10.67 -0.28
CA SER A 145 -6.25 -11.59 -1.21
C SER A 145 -5.80 -10.76 -2.38
N LEU A 146 -4.55 -10.88 -2.82
CA LEU A 146 -4.24 -10.40 -4.15
C LEU A 146 -4.95 -11.32 -5.16
N PRO A 147 -5.74 -10.79 -6.10
CA PRO A 147 -6.03 -11.54 -7.30
C PRO A 147 -4.70 -11.74 -8.05
N LEU A 148 -4.61 -12.80 -8.88
CA LEU A 148 -3.38 -13.10 -9.64
C LEU A 148 -2.94 -11.86 -10.41
N ILE A 149 -1.90 -11.19 -9.92
CA ILE A 149 -1.14 -10.08 -10.50
C ILE A 149 -1.82 -9.40 -11.70
N HIS A 150 -2.31 -8.17 -11.51
CA HIS A 150 -2.85 -7.32 -12.57
C HIS A 150 -2.08 -6.01 -12.67
N ASP A 151 -2.03 -5.44 -13.88
CA ASP A 151 -1.56 -4.07 -14.12
C ASP A 151 -0.17 -3.75 -13.51
N ASP A 152 -0.15 -2.87 -12.50
CA ASP A 152 1.06 -2.33 -11.88
C ASP A 152 1.71 -3.35 -10.92
N ALA A 153 0.97 -4.37 -10.47
CA ALA A 153 1.49 -5.40 -9.57
C ALA A 153 2.73 -6.11 -10.16
N PHE A 154 2.76 -6.33 -11.48
CA PHE A 154 3.95 -6.82 -12.17
C PHE A 154 5.13 -5.87 -12.00
N THR A 155 4.92 -4.57 -12.23
CA THR A 155 5.99 -3.57 -12.10
C THR A 155 6.55 -3.51 -10.67
N TYR A 156 5.71 -3.59 -9.63
CA TYR A 156 6.22 -3.64 -8.25
C TYR A 156 7.06 -4.89 -8.00
N ASN A 157 6.56 -6.07 -8.41
CA ASN A 157 7.28 -7.33 -8.25
C ASN A 157 8.65 -7.33 -8.95
N VAL A 158 8.71 -6.77 -10.16
CA VAL A 158 9.96 -6.58 -10.88
C VAL A 158 10.91 -5.65 -10.12
N LEU A 159 10.40 -4.54 -9.58
CA LEU A 159 11.20 -3.61 -8.79
C LEU A 159 11.72 -4.24 -7.51
N ILE A 160 10.92 -5.07 -6.83
CA ILE A 160 11.36 -5.83 -5.65
C ILE A 160 12.58 -6.68 -6.02
N TYR A 161 12.48 -7.46 -7.10
CA TYR A 161 13.57 -8.32 -7.56
C TYR A 161 14.81 -7.51 -7.97
N TYR A 162 14.61 -6.45 -8.76
CA TYR A 162 15.67 -5.53 -9.19
C TYR A 162 16.40 -4.94 -7.99
N TYR A 163 15.68 -4.41 -6.99
CA TYR A 163 16.31 -3.83 -5.81
C TYR A 163 17.19 -4.80 -5.06
N GLN A 164 16.86 -6.10 -5.06
CA GLN A 164 17.61 -7.14 -4.36
C GLN A 164 18.84 -7.63 -5.11
N HIS A 165 18.78 -7.67 -6.45
CA HIS A 165 19.76 -8.38 -7.28
C HIS A 165 20.56 -7.48 -8.21
N ALA A 166 20.17 -6.22 -8.40
CA ALA A 166 20.92 -5.31 -9.25
C ALA A 166 22.34 -5.08 -8.71
N PRO A 167 23.37 -5.09 -9.58
CA PRO A 167 24.75 -4.87 -9.17
C PRO A 167 24.97 -3.46 -8.62
N VAL A 168 24.21 -2.49 -9.13
CA VAL A 168 24.12 -1.11 -8.66
C VAL A 168 22.68 -0.63 -8.78
N LEU A 169 22.24 0.21 -7.86
CA LEU A 169 20.97 0.92 -7.94
C LEU A 169 21.24 2.31 -8.48
N ASP A 170 20.53 2.71 -9.52
CA ASP A 170 20.63 4.05 -10.09
C ASP A 170 19.24 4.53 -10.57
N PHE A 171 19.21 5.54 -11.42
CA PHE A 171 17.98 6.03 -12.02
C PHE A 171 17.68 5.38 -13.38
N ASN A 172 18.65 4.69 -13.98
CA ASN A 172 18.56 4.11 -15.32
C ASN A 172 18.36 2.60 -15.20
N PHE A 173 17.15 2.13 -15.49
CA PHE A 173 16.90 0.70 -15.41
C PHE A 173 17.69 -0.06 -16.51
N PRO A 174 17.98 -1.36 -16.33
CA PRO A 174 18.46 -2.20 -17.43
C PRO A 174 17.48 -2.13 -18.61
N ASP A 175 17.92 -2.30 -19.86
CA ASP A 175 17.03 -2.17 -21.03
C ASP A 175 15.77 -3.05 -20.96
N SER A 176 15.89 -4.23 -20.35
CA SER A 176 14.77 -5.13 -20.07
C SER A 176 13.69 -4.53 -19.17
N LEU A 177 14.09 -3.56 -18.35
CA LEU A 177 13.29 -2.83 -17.38
C LEU A 177 13.12 -1.34 -17.72
N ASN A 178 13.85 -0.76 -18.68
CA ASN A 178 13.72 0.64 -19.11
C ASN A 178 12.32 0.94 -19.64
N ARG A 179 11.64 -0.06 -20.20
CA ARG A 179 10.22 0.05 -20.57
C ARG A 179 9.27 0.14 -19.36
N LEU A 180 9.78 -0.11 -18.15
CA LEU A 180 9.13 0.11 -16.85
C LEU A 180 9.51 1.44 -16.20
N GLU A 181 10.45 2.18 -16.79
CA GLU A 181 10.92 3.43 -16.23
C GLU A 181 9.77 4.43 -16.25
N ILE A 182 9.07 4.47 -15.13
CA ILE A 182 8.16 5.54 -14.81
C ILE A 182 8.92 6.33 -13.76
N PRO A 183 9.35 7.57 -14.05
CA PRO A 183 10.11 8.38 -13.10
C PRO A 183 9.41 8.57 -11.74
N ARG A 184 8.13 8.19 -11.61
CA ARG A 184 7.44 7.99 -10.32
C ARG A 184 8.24 7.10 -9.34
N PHE A 185 8.97 6.10 -9.82
CA PHE A 185 9.75 5.17 -8.98
C PHE A 185 11.13 5.69 -8.57
N TRP A 186 11.53 6.89 -9.02
CA TRP A 186 12.72 7.57 -8.50
C TRP A 186 12.54 8.03 -7.05
N ILE A 187 11.29 8.22 -6.63
CA ILE A 187 10.93 8.65 -5.27
C ILE A 187 9.95 7.70 -4.57
N ALA A 188 9.22 6.85 -5.28
CA ALA A 188 8.37 5.83 -4.66
C ALA A 188 9.17 4.55 -4.32
N TYR A 189 9.65 4.48 -3.07
CA TYR A 189 10.45 3.39 -2.50
C TYR A 189 9.63 2.32 -1.78
N TRP A 190 8.31 2.29 -1.94
CA TRP A 190 7.49 1.20 -1.38
C TRP A 190 7.97 -0.20 -1.82
N PRO A 191 8.23 -0.49 -3.11
CA PRO A 191 8.81 -1.78 -3.48
C PRO A 191 10.19 -2.07 -2.87
N LEU A 192 10.96 -1.04 -2.48
CA LEU A 192 12.20 -1.24 -1.72
C LEU A 192 11.93 -1.66 -0.27
N VAL A 193 10.84 -1.19 0.34
CA VAL A 193 10.36 -1.68 1.65
C VAL A 193 10.01 -3.16 1.56
N GLU A 194 9.30 -3.57 0.52
CA GLU A 194 8.95 -4.96 0.26
C GLU A 194 10.21 -5.82 0.02
N ALA A 195 11.17 -5.31 -0.77
CA ALA A 195 12.48 -5.93 -0.97
C ALA A 195 13.27 -6.10 0.33
N MET A 196 13.22 -5.12 1.24
CA MET A 196 13.89 -5.18 2.53
C MET A 196 13.27 -6.25 3.44
N ILE A 197 11.94 -6.32 3.52
CA ILE A 197 11.24 -7.37 4.28
C ILE A 197 11.53 -8.75 3.69
N SER A 198 11.49 -8.88 2.36
CA SER A 198 11.86 -10.11 1.64
C SER A 198 13.32 -10.51 1.92
N GLY A 199 14.25 -9.57 1.86
CA GLY A 199 15.67 -9.82 2.13
C GLY A 199 15.98 -10.23 3.57
N LEU A 200 15.29 -9.64 4.55
CA LEU A 200 15.41 -10.00 5.98
C LEU A 200 14.79 -11.38 6.28
N SER A 201 13.68 -11.71 5.63
CA SER A 201 12.96 -12.98 5.84
C SER A 201 13.48 -14.13 4.96
N TYR A 202 14.24 -13.83 3.91
CA TYR A 202 14.62 -14.78 2.85
C TYR A 202 13.40 -15.49 2.24
N VAL A 203 12.26 -14.80 2.22
CA VAL A 203 11.03 -15.21 1.52
C VAL A 203 10.97 -14.40 0.24
N ASP A 204 10.70 -15.07 -0.87
CA ASP A 204 10.66 -14.41 -2.19
C ASP A 204 9.71 -13.21 -2.21
N GLY A 205 10.12 -12.14 -2.91
CA GLY A 205 9.37 -10.90 -3.03
C GLY A 205 7.93 -11.10 -3.50
N LEU A 206 7.70 -12.03 -4.43
CA LEU A 206 6.37 -12.38 -4.94
C LEU A 206 5.46 -12.94 -3.85
N ILE A 207 6.01 -13.81 -2.99
CA ILE A 207 5.25 -14.40 -1.88
C ILE A 207 5.00 -13.36 -0.78
N VAL A 208 5.98 -12.50 -0.50
CA VAL A 208 5.83 -11.40 0.44
C VAL A 208 4.70 -10.46 -0.01
N ALA A 209 4.78 -9.90 -1.22
CA ALA A 209 3.79 -8.94 -1.72
C ALA A 209 2.45 -9.60 -2.06
N GLY A 210 2.44 -10.87 -2.49
CA GLY A 210 1.24 -11.56 -2.95
C GLY A 210 0.44 -12.27 -1.86
N ALA A 211 1.07 -12.72 -0.77
CA ALA A 211 0.42 -13.58 0.22
C ALA A 211 0.54 -13.09 1.67
N TYR A 212 1.74 -12.68 2.10
CA TYR A 212 1.99 -12.45 3.53
C TYR A 212 1.85 -11.00 3.97
N LEU A 213 2.20 -10.04 3.12
CA LEU A 213 2.12 -8.62 3.44
C LEU A 213 0.69 -8.05 3.42
N PRO A 214 -0.23 -8.45 2.51
CA PRO A 214 -1.60 -7.93 2.50
C PRO A 214 -2.34 -8.01 3.86
N PRO A 215 -2.42 -9.18 4.54
CA PRO A 215 -3.13 -9.28 5.82
C PRO A 215 -2.47 -8.46 6.93
N VAL A 216 -1.15 -8.29 6.89
CA VAL A 216 -0.42 -7.43 7.83
C VAL A 216 -0.82 -5.97 7.61
N LEU A 217 -0.80 -5.49 6.37
CA LEU A 217 -1.17 -4.10 6.05
C LEU A 217 -2.63 -3.81 6.39
N ALA A 218 -3.52 -4.79 6.22
CA ALA A 218 -4.91 -4.68 6.65
C ALA A 218 -4.99 -4.47 8.17
N CYS A 219 -4.23 -5.26 8.95
CA CYS A 219 -4.12 -5.04 10.40
C CYS A 219 -3.61 -3.64 10.73
N PHE A 220 -2.55 -3.17 10.07
CA PHE A 220 -2.01 -1.82 10.27
C PHE A 220 -3.04 -0.71 9.95
N SER A 221 -3.83 -0.87 8.89
CA SER A 221 -4.93 0.05 8.55
C SER A 221 -5.96 0.13 9.67
N PHE A 222 -6.48 -1.01 10.18
CA PHE A 222 -7.47 -1.01 11.26
C PHE A 222 -6.91 -0.51 12.60
N ILE A 223 -5.65 -0.83 12.91
CA ILE A 223 -4.93 -0.24 14.06
C ILE A 223 -4.84 1.28 13.88
N GLY A 224 -4.58 1.76 12.66
CA GLY A 224 -4.62 3.16 12.27
C GLY A 224 -5.97 3.82 12.53
N ILE A 225 -7.07 3.19 12.14
CA ILE A 225 -8.43 3.69 12.39
C ILE A 225 -8.70 3.83 13.89
N TYR A 226 -8.36 2.82 14.69
CA TYR A 226 -8.52 2.89 16.13
C TYR A 226 -7.66 4.01 16.74
N ALA A 227 -6.37 4.07 16.40
CA ALA A 227 -5.45 5.06 16.94
C ALA A 227 -5.87 6.49 16.57
N LEU A 228 -6.29 6.71 15.32
CA LEU A 228 -6.81 7.99 14.86
C LEU A 228 -8.13 8.35 15.55
N GLY A 229 -9.06 7.40 15.70
CA GLY A 229 -10.31 7.60 16.42
C GLY A 229 -10.09 8.04 17.87
N ARG A 230 -9.16 7.38 18.58
CA ARG A 230 -8.77 7.77 19.96
C ARG A 230 -8.16 9.18 19.99
N THR A 231 -7.31 9.51 19.01
CA THR A 231 -6.68 10.84 18.88
C THR A 231 -7.71 11.94 18.60
N LEU A 232 -8.77 11.62 17.84
CA LEU A 232 -9.93 12.49 17.57
C LEU A 232 -10.90 12.59 18.77
N GLY A 233 -10.60 11.94 19.89
CA GLY A 233 -11.38 12.02 21.11
C GLY A 233 -12.56 11.05 21.20
N LEU A 234 -12.70 10.10 20.27
CA LEU A 234 -13.75 9.07 20.35
C LEU A 234 -13.51 8.19 21.58
N PRO A 235 -14.54 7.85 22.38
CA PRO A 235 -14.43 6.86 23.44
C PRO A 235 -13.87 5.52 22.94
N ARG A 236 -13.22 4.75 23.82
CA ARG A 236 -12.58 3.46 23.44
C ARG A 236 -13.55 2.51 22.73
N ALA A 237 -14.73 2.31 23.32
CA ALA A 237 -15.82 1.51 22.75
C ALA A 237 -16.22 1.94 21.33
N VAL A 238 -16.30 3.25 21.12
CA VAL A 238 -16.64 3.86 19.83
C VAL A 238 -15.50 3.66 18.82
N ALA A 239 -14.25 3.76 19.25
CA ALA A 239 -13.09 3.49 18.41
C ALA A 239 -13.01 2.00 17.98
N PHE A 240 -13.43 1.05 18.84
CA PHE A 240 -13.59 -0.35 18.43
C PHE A 240 -14.70 -0.51 17.39
N ALA A 241 -15.85 0.14 17.59
CA ALA A 241 -16.92 0.12 16.61
C ALA A 241 -16.51 0.75 15.27
N ALA A 242 -15.61 1.74 15.27
CA ALA A 242 -15.05 2.34 14.06
C ALA A 242 -14.28 1.32 13.20
N ILE A 243 -13.59 0.35 13.80
CA ILE A 243 -12.93 -0.74 13.08
C ILE A 243 -13.96 -1.57 12.32
N LEU A 244 -15.00 -2.05 13.00
CA LEU A 244 -16.05 -2.87 12.40
C LEU A 244 -16.78 -2.10 11.30
N ALA A 245 -17.13 -0.84 11.56
CA ALA A 245 -17.79 0.02 10.59
C ALA A 245 -16.91 0.32 9.37
N GLN A 246 -15.59 0.46 9.55
CA GLN A 246 -14.66 0.62 8.43
C GLN A 246 -14.66 -0.65 7.55
N GLY A 247 -14.50 -1.82 8.16
CA GLY A 247 -14.47 -3.07 7.40
C GLY A 247 -15.80 -3.37 6.71
N PHE A 248 -16.94 -3.14 7.39
CA PHE A 248 -18.26 -3.17 6.77
C PHE A 248 -18.37 -2.23 5.56
N SER A 249 -17.89 -0.99 5.71
CA SER A 249 -17.94 0.00 4.64
C SER A 249 -17.11 -0.44 3.43
N LEU A 250 -15.91 -0.95 3.66
CA LEU A 250 -15.06 -1.50 2.60
C LEU A 250 -15.73 -2.71 1.93
N MET A 251 -16.30 -3.64 2.70
CA MET A 251 -17.04 -4.79 2.16
C MET A 251 -18.19 -4.35 1.24
N ARG A 252 -18.91 -3.30 1.64
CA ARG A 252 -20.04 -2.78 0.86
C ARG A 252 -19.61 -2.01 -0.39
N LEU A 253 -18.40 -1.44 -0.36
CA LEU A 253 -17.74 -0.70 -1.45
C LEU A 253 -16.75 -1.59 -2.22
N SER A 254 -17.12 -2.86 -2.47
CA SER A 254 -16.26 -3.83 -3.16
C SER A 254 -16.44 -3.88 -4.68
N ARG A 255 -17.22 -2.97 -5.28
CA ARG A 255 -17.35 -2.93 -6.76
C ARG A 255 -16.04 -2.43 -7.41
N PRO A 256 -15.79 -2.74 -8.69
CA PRO A 256 -14.57 -2.30 -9.38
C PRO A 256 -14.29 -0.80 -9.24
N ASN A 257 -13.06 -0.46 -8.86
CA ASN A 257 -12.58 0.90 -8.57
C ASN A 257 -13.22 1.58 -7.34
N GLN A 258 -13.97 0.86 -6.50
CA GLN A 258 -14.39 1.41 -5.21
C GLN A 258 -13.31 1.18 -4.14
N PRO A 259 -13.32 1.95 -3.02
CA PRO A 259 -12.30 1.82 -1.97
C PRO A 259 -12.11 0.39 -1.43
N GLY A 260 -13.20 -0.36 -1.28
CA GLY A 260 -13.17 -1.73 -0.77
C GLY A 260 -12.54 -2.73 -1.72
N ASP A 261 -12.86 -2.64 -3.01
CA ASP A 261 -12.24 -3.43 -4.06
C ASP A 261 -10.70 -3.34 -3.97
N LEU A 262 -10.20 -2.12 -3.97
CA LEU A 262 -8.77 -1.86 -3.89
C LEU A 262 -8.15 -2.27 -2.56
N PHE A 263 -8.86 -2.06 -1.44
CA PHE A 263 -8.37 -2.48 -0.13
C PHE A 263 -8.22 -4.00 -0.04
N PHE A 264 -9.21 -4.78 -0.48
CA PHE A 264 -9.12 -6.23 -0.34
C PHE A 264 -8.19 -6.87 -1.38
N GLN A 265 -8.06 -6.26 -2.57
CA GLN A 265 -7.35 -6.85 -3.69
C GLN A 265 -5.92 -6.31 -3.88
N ARG A 266 -5.65 -5.08 -3.46
CA ARG A 266 -4.47 -4.33 -3.91
C ARG A 266 -3.77 -3.57 -2.79
N ILE A 267 -3.99 -3.95 -1.53
CA ILE A 267 -3.45 -3.20 -0.38
C ILE A 267 -1.92 -3.10 -0.37
N THR A 268 -1.20 -4.01 -1.03
CA THR A 268 0.27 -3.96 -1.14
C THR A 268 0.76 -3.01 -2.20
N GLU A 269 -0.09 -2.47 -3.07
CA GLU A 269 0.36 -1.43 -4.00
C GLU A 269 0.63 -0.12 -3.25
N ASP A 270 1.69 0.57 -3.63
CA ASP A 270 2.15 1.81 -2.99
C ASP A 270 1.04 2.85 -2.75
N LYS A 271 0.19 3.11 -3.75
CA LYS A 271 -0.94 4.05 -3.73
C LYS A 271 -2.04 3.62 -2.77
N VAL A 272 -2.20 2.32 -2.54
CA VAL A 272 -3.22 1.74 -1.68
C VAL A 272 -2.70 1.69 -0.24
N VAL A 273 -1.43 1.28 -0.03
CA VAL A 273 -0.74 1.41 1.28
C VAL A 273 -0.73 2.85 1.76
N ALA A 274 -0.37 3.78 0.88
CA ALA A 274 -0.35 5.20 1.21
C ALA A 274 -1.75 5.68 1.62
N ALA A 275 -2.80 5.27 0.90
CA ALA A 275 -4.16 5.71 1.18
C ALA A 275 -4.74 5.11 2.46
N PHE A 276 -4.59 3.81 2.71
CA PHE A 276 -5.27 3.13 3.81
C PHE A 276 -4.41 2.95 5.07
N VAL A 277 -3.09 3.07 4.97
CA VAL A 277 -2.19 2.91 6.12
C VAL A 277 -1.49 4.23 6.42
N ILE A 278 -0.65 4.73 5.51
CA ILE A 278 0.25 5.85 5.82
C ILE A 278 -0.50 7.17 6.01
N SER A 279 -1.59 7.41 5.27
CA SER A 279 -2.43 8.60 5.44
C SER A 279 -2.99 8.70 6.86
N LEU A 280 -3.43 7.57 7.44
CA LEU A 280 -3.96 7.52 8.80
C LEU A 280 -2.88 7.91 9.81
N ILE A 281 -1.64 7.47 9.59
CA ILE A 281 -0.49 7.78 10.44
C ILE A 281 -0.17 9.28 10.36
N LEU A 282 -0.10 9.83 9.15
CA LEU A 282 0.16 11.26 8.93
C LEU A 282 -0.94 12.13 9.56
N ILE A 283 -2.21 11.80 9.32
CA ILE A 283 -3.35 12.53 9.89
C ILE A 283 -3.34 12.44 11.41
N LEU A 284 -3.06 11.26 11.99
CA LEU A 284 -2.96 11.07 13.43
C LEU A 284 -1.96 12.05 14.05
N PHE A 285 -0.74 12.13 13.50
CA PHE A 285 0.28 13.03 14.04
C PHE A 285 -0.01 14.51 13.76
N ALA A 286 -0.64 14.82 12.62
CA ALA A 286 -1.08 16.19 12.34
C ALA A 286 -2.14 16.65 13.36
N VAL A 287 -3.11 15.79 13.70
CA VAL A 287 -4.10 16.07 14.76
C VAL A 287 -3.41 16.25 16.11
N GLU A 288 -2.48 15.37 16.48
CA GLU A 288 -1.74 15.51 17.75
C GLU A 288 -0.96 16.82 17.86
N TYR A 289 -0.34 17.25 16.76
CA TYR A 289 0.35 18.53 16.69
C TYR A 289 -0.64 19.69 16.83
N PHE A 290 -1.76 19.66 16.12
CA PHE A 290 -2.78 20.71 16.24
C PHE A 290 -3.37 20.85 17.64
N GLU A 291 -3.47 19.75 18.39
CA GLU A 291 -4.01 19.75 19.75
C GLU A 291 -3.05 20.28 20.80
N LYS A 292 -1.78 19.89 20.72
CA LYS A 292 -0.72 20.41 21.59
C LYS A 292 0.54 20.61 20.77
N PRO A 293 0.69 21.79 20.12
CA PRO A 293 1.78 22.08 19.22
C PRO A 293 3.12 22.04 19.94
N ASP A 294 3.99 21.15 19.49
CA ASP A 294 5.35 20.98 20.01
C ASP A 294 6.31 20.69 18.85
N ARG A 295 7.59 21.06 19.01
CA ARG A 295 8.61 20.84 17.99
C ARG A 295 8.82 19.36 17.69
N ARG A 296 8.81 18.47 18.69
CA ARG A 296 8.96 17.02 18.46
C ARG A 296 7.80 16.48 17.65
N LYS A 297 6.57 16.91 17.93
CA LYS A 297 5.40 16.54 17.14
C LYS A 297 5.46 17.05 15.71
N LEU A 298 5.97 18.27 15.50
CA LEU A 298 6.17 18.80 14.16
C LEU A 298 7.21 17.96 13.37
N ILE A 299 8.29 17.54 14.04
CA ILE A 299 9.28 16.62 13.46
C ILE A 299 8.62 15.28 13.11
N ILE A 300 7.77 14.73 13.98
CA ILE A 300 7.03 13.50 13.72
C ILE A 300 6.08 13.64 12.52
N VAL A 301 5.41 14.78 12.37
CA VAL A 301 4.61 15.08 11.17
C VAL A 301 5.51 15.10 9.93
N GLY A 302 6.70 15.72 10.00
CA GLY A 302 7.68 15.71 8.91
C GLY A 302 8.16 14.29 8.55
N ILE A 303 8.41 13.45 9.56
CA ILE A 303 8.78 12.03 9.36
C ILE A 303 7.65 11.29 8.63
N ALA A 304 6.42 11.39 9.11
CA ALA A 304 5.28 10.73 8.48
C ALA A 304 4.98 11.27 7.07
N ALA A 305 5.19 12.57 6.85
CA ALA A 305 5.04 13.21 5.54
C ALA A 305 6.07 12.69 4.54
N LEU A 306 7.35 12.62 4.93
CA LEU A 306 8.41 12.07 4.09
C LEU A 306 8.21 10.56 3.84
N ALA A 307 7.80 9.80 4.85
CA ALA A 307 7.45 8.39 4.68
C ALA A 307 6.30 8.22 3.66
N MET A 308 5.29 9.10 3.73
CA MET A 308 4.19 9.10 2.77
C MET A 308 4.62 9.50 1.37
N ALA A 309 5.51 10.49 1.23
CA ALA A 309 6.07 10.89 -0.05
C ALA A 309 6.92 9.78 -0.68
N PHE A 310 7.74 9.08 0.12
CA PHE A 310 8.49 7.91 -0.30
C PHE A 310 7.62 6.68 -0.58
N THR A 311 6.39 6.65 -0.07
CA THR A 311 5.43 5.61 -0.42
C THR A 311 4.72 5.98 -1.72
N HIS A 312 3.97 7.09 -1.73
CA HIS A 312 3.27 7.57 -2.92
C HIS A 312 2.98 9.10 -2.87
N PRO A 313 3.65 9.93 -3.69
CA PRO A 313 3.53 11.40 -3.64
C PRO A 313 2.12 11.97 -3.87
N VAL A 314 1.37 11.39 -4.80
CA VAL A 314 0.01 11.90 -5.12
C VAL A 314 -0.94 11.74 -3.94
N GLN A 315 -0.91 10.59 -3.27
CA GLN A 315 -1.72 10.33 -2.08
C GLN A 315 -1.30 11.23 -0.92
N PHE A 316 -0.01 11.53 -0.81
CA PHE A 316 0.49 12.52 0.14
C PHE A 316 -0.14 13.90 -0.10
N GLY A 317 -0.16 14.37 -1.36
CA GLY A 317 -0.80 15.64 -1.72
C GLY A 317 -2.30 15.69 -1.35
N MET A 318 -3.06 14.63 -1.67
CA MET A 318 -4.48 14.52 -1.31
C MET A 318 -4.70 14.52 0.21
N THR A 319 -3.82 13.84 0.96
CA THR A 319 -3.86 13.82 2.42
C THR A 319 -3.55 15.18 3.02
N CYS A 320 -2.60 15.92 2.44
CA CYS A 320 -2.30 17.31 2.84
C CYS A 320 -3.50 18.22 2.69
N MET A 321 -4.33 18.05 1.65
CA MET A 321 -5.56 18.82 1.48
C MET A 321 -6.53 18.59 2.64
N ILE A 322 -6.75 17.33 3.04
CA ILE A 322 -7.60 16.98 4.18
C ILE A 322 -7.06 17.59 5.48
N ILE A 323 -5.76 17.48 5.73
CA ILE A 323 -5.10 18.07 6.91
C ILE A 323 -5.21 19.59 6.91
N GLY A 324 -5.02 20.22 5.75
CA GLY A 324 -5.14 21.65 5.55
C GLY A 324 -6.52 22.16 5.91
N VAL A 325 -7.57 21.52 5.38
CA VAL A 325 -8.98 21.84 5.66
C VAL A 325 -9.33 21.58 7.13
N TYR A 326 -8.88 20.46 7.71
CA TYR A 326 -9.07 20.14 9.12
C TYR A 326 -8.51 21.24 10.06
N GLY A 327 -7.34 21.79 9.72
CA GLY A 327 -6.66 22.81 10.50
C GLY A 327 -7.18 24.23 10.30
N LEU A 328 -7.95 24.53 9.23
CA LEU A 328 -8.43 25.89 8.91
C LEU A 328 -9.07 26.63 10.11
N PRO A 329 -9.90 26.01 10.96
CA PRO A 329 -10.51 26.71 12.10
C PRO A 329 -9.50 27.28 13.09
N LEU A 330 -8.27 26.74 13.11
CA LEU A 330 -7.20 27.22 13.98
C LEU A 330 -6.64 28.56 13.53
N LEU A 331 -6.88 28.99 12.28
CA LEU A 331 -6.52 30.32 11.80
C LEU A 331 -7.26 31.45 12.53
N PHE A 332 -8.46 31.16 13.05
CA PHE A 332 -9.24 32.11 13.84
C PHE A 332 -8.74 32.25 15.28
N LYS A 333 -7.81 31.38 15.72
CA LYS A 333 -7.18 31.44 17.04
C LYS A 333 -5.79 32.04 16.90
N LYS A 334 -5.61 33.27 17.40
CA LYS A 334 -4.35 34.05 17.27
C LYS A 334 -3.11 33.24 17.65
N ASP A 335 -3.19 32.48 18.76
CA ASP A 335 -2.07 31.70 19.29
C ASP A 335 -1.73 30.45 18.46
N PHE A 336 -2.68 29.96 17.66
CA PHE A 336 -2.51 28.75 16.84
C PHE A 336 -2.18 29.05 15.37
N ARG A 337 -2.36 30.29 14.92
CA ARG A 337 -2.14 30.69 13.52
C ARG A 337 -0.75 30.31 13.01
N TRP A 338 0.30 30.65 13.76
CA TRP A 338 1.67 30.29 13.40
C TRP A 338 1.95 28.79 13.47
N LYS A 339 1.25 28.07 14.35
CA LYS A 339 1.38 26.62 14.46
C LYS A 339 0.79 25.94 13.23
N TYR A 340 -0.36 26.41 12.75
CA TYR A 340 -0.93 26.01 11.47
C TYR A 340 0.06 26.24 10.33
N PHE A 341 0.56 27.46 10.17
CA PHE A 341 1.53 27.77 9.11
C PHE A 341 2.83 26.96 9.22
N SER A 342 3.30 26.65 10.43
CA SER A 342 4.48 25.80 10.61
C SER A 342 4.24 24.38 10.08
N LEU A 343 3.08 23.79 10.37
CA LEU A 343 2.73 22.47 9.85
C LEU A 343 2.54 22.50 8.33
N ILE A 344 1.80 23.46 7.81
CA ILE A 344 1.61 23.62 6.36
C ILE A 344 2.95 23.86 5.67
N GLY A 345 3.85 24.63 6.26
CA GLY A 345 5.21 24.85 5.75
C GLY A 345 6.02 23.56 5.66
N VAL A 346 5.95 22.69 6.69
CA VAL A 346 6.60 21.36 6.66
C VAL A 346 5.98 20.48 5.56
N LEU A 347 4.65 20.41 5.47
CA LEU A 347 3.99 19.63 4.42
C LEU A 347 4.36 20.16 3.02
N ALA A 348 4.31 21.48 2.83
CA ALA A 348 4.67 22.13 1.57
C ALA A 348 6.13 21.83 1.19
N ALA A 349 7.07 21.91 2.12
CA ALA A 349 8.48 21.58 1.87
C ALA A 349 8.65 20.13 1.35
N VAL A 350 7.90 19.18 1.90
CA VAL A 350 7.91 17.79 1.41
C VAL A 350 7.22 17.67 0.05
N VAL A 351 6.12 18.40 -0.19
CA VAL A 351 5.40 18.41 -1.48
C VAL A 351 6.24 19.01 -2.60
N VAL A 352 7.12 19.97 -2.31
CA VAL A 352 7.99 20.60 -3.33
C VAL A 352 8.88 19.58 -4.04
N ILE A 353 9.36 18.54 -3.36
CA ILE A 353 10.22 17.50 -3.93
C ILE A 353 9.55 16.78 -5.13
N PRO A 354 8.36 16.14 -4.99
CA PRO A 354 7.67 15.53 -6.12
C PRO A 354 7.16 16.55 -7.14
N PHE A 355 6.85 17.78 -6.72
CA PHE A 355 6.43 18.85 -7.63
C PHE A 355 7.55 19.29 -8.57
N PHE A 356 8.80 19.28 -8.11
CA PHE A 356 9.95 19.59 -8.95
C PHE A 356 10.05 18.61 -10.14
N PHE A 357 9.80 17.31 -9.94
CA PHE A 357 9.77 16.35 -11.04
C PHE A 357 8.67 16.61 -12.07
N ARG A 358 7.56 17.20 -11.63
CA ARG A 358 6.45 17.55 -12.53
C ARG A 358 6.73 18.82 -13.33
N PHE A 359 7.16 19.88 -12.65
CA PHE A 359 7.28 21.22 -13.25
C PHE A 359 8.69 21.53 -13.77
N GLY A 360 9.69 20.72 -13.42
CA GLY A 360 11.08 20.87 -13.87
C GLY A 360 11.33 20.52 -15.33
N GLY A 361 10.33 20.01 -16.05
CA GLY A 361 10.48 19.48 -17.41
C GLY A 361 11.12 18.09 -17.45
N GLY A 362 11.04 17.43 -18.60
CA GLY A 362 11.63 16.10 -18.83
C GLY A 362 10.60 15.01 -19.14
N GLU A 363 11.09 13.80 -19.43
CA GLU A 363 10.29 12.65 -19.88
C GLU A 363 9.13 12.30 -18.94
N TYR A 364 9.30 12.50 -17.62
CA TYR A 364 8.23 12.31 -16.65
C TYR A 364 6.99 13.17 -16.93
N SER A 365 7.20 14.46 -17.21
CA SER A 365 6.12 15.41 -17.49
C SER A 365 5.40 15.09 -18.79
N GLN A 366 6.09 14.47 -19.74
CA GLN A 366 5.53 14.02 -21.03
C GLN A 366 4.80 12.68 -20.90
N SER A 367 5.16 11.85 -19.91
CA SER A 367 4.57 10.52 -19.70
C SER A 367 3.20 10.51 -19.01
N LEU A 368 2.74 11.65 -18.47
CA LEU A 368 1.50 11.76 -17.72
C LEU A 368 0.54 12.76 -18.35
N SER A 369 -0.73 12.36 -18.52
CA SER A 369 -1.78 13.24 -19.04
C SER A 369 -2.34 14.14 -17.93
N PHE A 370 -1.95 15.42 -17.92
CA PHE A 370 -2.42 16.40 -16.95
C PHE A 370 -3.63 17.21 -17.44
N THR A 371 -3.86 17.24 -18.76
CA THR A 371 -5.03 17.88 -19.37
C THR A 371 -5.94 16.87 -20.06
N LEU A 372 -7.20 17.25 -20.31
CA LEU A 372 -8.11 16.41 -21.10
C LEU A 372 -7.65 16.23 -22.55
N ALA A 373 -6.90 17.20 -23.09
CA ALA A 373 -6.31 17.10 -24.42
C ALA A 373 -5.22 16.01 -24.46
N ASP A 374 -4.35 15.96 -23.45
CA ASP A 374 -3.32 14.92 -23.34
C ASP A 374 -3.95 13.53 -23.17
N VAL A 375 -4.99 13.45 -22.32
CA VAL A 375 -5.77 12.23 -22.10
C VAL A 375 -6.35 11.70 -23.41
N ALA A 376 -6.93 12.59 -24.23
CA ALA A 376 -7.48 12.22 -25.52
C ALA A 376 -6.39 11.79 -26.50
N ALA A 377 -5.27 12.53 -26.56
CA ALA A 377 -4.14 12.22 -27.42
C ALA A 377 -3.52 10.84 -27.09
N ASN A 378 -3.53 10.46 -25.82
CA ASN A 378 -2.97 9.20 -25.33
C ASN A 378 -3.99 8.04 -25.28
N ASN A 379 -5.20 8.21 -25.84
CA ASN A 379 -6.31 7.22 -25.79
C ASN A 379 -6.61 6.70 -24.37
N GLU A 380 -6.38 7.52 -23.34
CA GLU A 380 -6.52 7.09 -21.95
C GLU A 380 -7.98 6.86 -21.55
N PHE A 381 -8.94 7.47 -22.25
CA PHE A 381 -10.38 7.22 -22.05
C PHE A 381 -10.78 5.78 -22.35
N GLU A 382 -10.21 5.21 -23.42
CA GLU A 382 -10.45 3.81 -23.79
C GLU A 382 -9.78 2.87 -22.77
N ARG A 383 -8.56 3.22 -22.34
CA ARG A 383 -7.76 2.41 -21.41
C ARG A 383 -8.31 2.36 -19.99
N PHE A 384 -8.69 3.49 -19.42
CA PHE A 384 -9.10 3.60 -18.01
C PHE A 384 -10.61 3.61 -17.80
N GLY A 385 -11.37 3.75 -18.89
CA GLY A 385 -12.83 3.84 -18.89
C GLY A 385 -13.34 5.16 -18.32
N ILE A 386 -14.49 5.61 -18.81
CA ILE A 386 -15.19 6.84 -18.40
C ILE A 386 -15.67 6.77 -16.93
N ARG A 387 -15.51 5.62 -16.25
CA ARG A 387 -16.04 5.38 -14.90
C ARG A 387 -15.31 6.13 -13.77
N ARG A 388 -14.15 6.74 -14.04
CA ARG A 388 -13.32 7.41 -13.01
C ARG A 388 -13.51 8.92 -12.96
N VAL A 389 -13.83 9.55 -14.09
CA VAL A 389 -13.86 11.00 -14.26
C VAL A 389 -15.17 11.39 -14.91
N GLU A 390 -15.83 12.41 -14.37
CA GLU A 390 -16.95 13.08 -15.02
C GLU A 390 -16.42 14.33 -15.73
N ILE A 391 -16.81 14.53 -16.98
CA ILE A 391 -16.33 15.62 -17.83
C ILE A 391 -17.53 16.42 -18.31
N ILE A 392 -17.40 17.75 -18.30
CA ILE A 392 -18.35 18.63 -18.98
C ILE A 392 -17.89 18.78 -20.43
N GLU A 393 -18.64 18.18 -21.35
CA GLU A 393 -18.33 18.18 -22.79
C GLU A 393 -18.08 19.59 -23.33
N GLY A 394 -17.08 19.74 -24.19
CA GLY A 394 -16.69 21.02 -24.77
C GLY A 394 -15.94 21.97 -23.82
N THR A 395 -15.60 21.53 -22.60
CA THR A 395 -14.87 22.34 -21.61
C THR A 395 -13.64 21.60 -21.06
N PRO A 396 -12.68 22.29 -20.42
CA PRO A 396 -11.58 21.63 -19.72
C PRO A 396 -11.99 21.08 -18.33
N PHE A 397 -13.25 21.21 -17.92
CA PHE A 397 -13.69 20.91 -16.57
C PHE A 397 -14.01 19.44 -16.38
N TYR A 398 -13.51 18.89 -15.27
CA TYR A 398 -13.70 17.49 -14.89
C TYR A 398 -13.72 17.32 -13.38
N GLY A 399 -14.36 16.26 -12.91
CA GLY A 399 -14.47 15.89 -11.51
C GLY A 399 -14.45 14.37 -11.31
N ILE A 400 -14.54 13.93 -10.06
CA ILE A 400 -14.68 12.50 -9.75
C ILE A 400 -16.03 12.00 -10.24
N SER A 401 -16.03 10.87 -10.96
CA SER A 401 -17.29 10.27 -11.44
C SER A 401 -18.24 9.92 -10.28
N PRO A 402 -19.53 10.32 -10.34
CA PRO A 402 -20.56 9.94 -9.38
C PRO A 402 -20.77 8.42 -9.27
N TYR A 403 -20.32 7.65 -10.27
CA TYR A 403 -20.34 6.19 -10.26
C TYR A 403 -19.57 5.58 -9.07
N LEU A 404 -18.57 6.29 -8.55
CA LEU A 404 -17.68 5.78 -7.50
C LEU A 404 -18.20 6.03 -6.08
N THR A 405 -19.13 6.97 -5.93
CA THR A 405 -19.67 7.41 -4.64
C THR A 405 -21.09 6.92 -4.26
N PRO A 406 -21.76 5.97 -4.95
CA PRO A 406 -23.04 5.46 -4.47
C PRO A 406 -22.83 4.36 -3.42
N GLY A 407 -23.81 4.25 -2.51
CA GLY A 407 -23.91 3.17 -1.54
C GLY A 407 -24.01 3.65 -0.10
N LEU A 408 -24.54 2.76 0.74
CA LEU A 408 -24.85 3.04 2.14
C LEU A 408 -23.72 3.72 2.94
N PRO A 409 -22.43 3.37 2.77
CA PRO A 409 -21.36 4.06 3.49
C PRO A 409 -21.25 5.56 3.17
N TYR A 410 -21.46 5.96 1.92
CA TYR A 410 -21.48 7.37 1.52
C TYR A 410 -22.74 8.09 2.03
N GLU A 411 -23.90 7.43 1.95
CA GLU A 411 -25.17 7.97 2.47
C GLU A 411 -25.09 8.26 3.97
N ILE A 412 -24.60 7.30 4.76
CA ILE A 412 -24.40 7.47 6.20
C ILE A 412 -23.34 8.55 6.47
N SER A 413 -22.29 8.62 5.65
CA SER A 413 -21.27 9.66 5.79
C SER A 413 -21.81 11.05 5.47
N LEU A 414 -22.74 11.19 4.53
CA LEU A 414 -23.42 12.46 4.26
C LEU A 414 -24.23 12.92 5.48
N VAL A 415 -24.94 11.99 6.14
CA VAL A 415 -25.59 12.28 7.43
C VAL A 415 -24.56 12.70 8.48
N ALA A 416 -23.42 12.01 8.55
CA ALA A 416 -22.34 12.35 9.46
C ALA A 416 -21.76 13.74 9.18
N VAL A 417 -21.65 14.16 7.92
CA VAL A 417 -21.22 15.50 7.52
C VAL A 417 -22.21 16.57 7.99
N ILE A 418 -23.51 16.35 7.76
CA ILE A 418 -24.56 17.28 8.22
C ILE A 418 -24.53 17.40 9.75
N VAL A 419 -24.48 16.28 10.47
CA VAL A 419 -24.36 16.27 11.94
C VAL A 419 -23.06 16.94 12.38
N SER A 420 -21.96 16.75 11.65
CA SER A 420 -20.66 17.36 11.95
C SER A 420 -20.69 18.88 11.91
N LEU A 421 -21.55 19.50 11.09
CA LEU A 421 -21.73 20.96 11.09
C LEU A 421 -22.23 21.48 12.45
N PHE A 422 -23.18 20.77 13.07
CA PHE A 422 -23.73 21.14 14.38
C PHE A 422 -22.76 20.88 15.54
N PHE A 423 -21.85 19.92 15.38
CA PHE A 423 -20.88 19.52 16.40
C PHE A 423 -19.45 19.97 16.10
N PHE A 424 -19.28 20.84 15.09
CA PHE A 424 -17.98 21.21 14.54
C PHE A 424 -17.01 21.75 15.58
N TRP A 425 -17.48 22.64 16.45
CA TRP A 425 -16.65 23.24 17.50
C TRP A 425 -16.49 22.35 18.73
N ARG A 426 -17.35 21.33 18.89
CA ARG A 426 -17.39 20.47 20.06
C ARG A 426 -16.49 19.25 19.90
N HIS A 427 -16.51 18.62 18.74
CA HIS A 427 -15.88 17.32 18.52
C HIS A 427 -14.79 17.38 17.45
N LYS A 428 -13.60 16.84 17.75
CA LYS A 428 -12.49 16.79 16.78
C LYS A 428 -12.81 15.83 15.63
N SER A 429 -13.50 14.72 15.93
CA SER A 429 -14.01 13.79 14.93
C SER A 429 -14.97 14.46 13.95
N ALA A 430 -15.85 15.37 14.41
CA ALA A 430 -16.74 16.13 13.54
C ALA A 430 -15.95 17.00 12.54
N ARG A 431 -14.93 17.72 13.02
CA ARG A 431 -14.04 18.51 12.16
C ARG A 431 -13.34 17.65 11.11
N TYR A 432 -12.88 16.46 11.50
CA TYR A 432 -12.18 15.55 10.60
C TYR A 432 -13.10 14.94 9.54
N VAL A 433 -14.26 14.42 9.94
CA VAL A 433 -15.28 13.90 9.01
C VAL A 433 -15.70 14.99 8.02
N LEU A 434 -16.01 16.19 8.51
CA LEU A 434 -16.36 17.32 7.64
C LEU A 434 -15.21 17.68 6.69
N ALA A 435 -13.97 17.76 7.17
CA ALA A 435 -12.83 18.12 6.33
C ALA A 435 -12.59 17.10 5.19
N ALA A 436 -12.59 15.81 5.50
CA ALA A 436 -12.37 14.77 4.50
C ALA A 436 -13.44 14.79 3.40
N PHE A 437 -14.72 14.83 3.79
CA PHE A 437 -15.83 14.85 2.84
C PHE A 437 -16.00 16.19 2.12
N LEU A 438 -15.56 17.30 2.70
CA LEU A 438 -15.53 18.59 1.98
C LEU A 438 -14.50 18.55 0.85
N VAL A 439 -13.30 18.01 1.09
CA VAL A 439 -12.28 17.84 0.04
C VAL A 439 -12.80 16.90 -1.06
N LEU A 440 -13.49 15.81 -0.69
CA LEU A 440 -14.16 14.94 -1.66
C LEU A 440 -15.22 15.69 -2.48
N GLY A 441 -16.15 16.38 -1.82
CA GLY A 441 -17.25 17.09 -2.49
C GLY A 441 -16.75 18.14 -3.48
N VAL A 442 -15.75 18.93 -3.09
CA VAL A 442 -15.10 19.91 -3.99
C VAL A 442 -14.42 19.22 -5.17
N SER A 443 -13.90 18.00 -4.99
CA SER A 443 -13.25 17.24 -6.06
C SER A 443 -14.23 16.52 -7.00
N MET A 444 -15.47 16.30 -6.55
CA MET A 444 -16.53 15.69 -7.36
C MET A 444 -17.13 16.67 -8.36
N ILE A 445 -17.36 17.93 -7.95
CA ILE A 445 -17.99 18.94 -8.81
C ILE A 445 -17.02 19.30 -9.95
N PRO A 446 -17.34 19.11 -11.25
CA PRO A 446 -16.36 19.32 -12.32
C PRO A 446 -15.74 20.72 -12.37
N TYR A 447 -16.50 21.76 -12.01
CA TYR A 447 -16.03 23.15 -11.97
C TYR A 447 -14.96 23.44 -10.90
N THR A 448 -14.83 22.59 -9.88
CA THR A 448 -13.81 22.72 -8.83
C THR A 448 -12.85 21.53 -8.80
N GLY A 449 -13.29 20.35 -9.24
CA GLY A 449 -12.51 19.13 -9.29
C GLY A 449 -11.29 19.23 -10.19
N TRP A 450 -11.39 19.95 -11.32
CA TRP A 450 -10.26 20.16 -12.22
C TRP A 450 -9.12 20.94 -11.54
N ILE A 451 -9.41 21.81 -10.56
CA ILE A 451 -8.38 22.52 -9.78
C ILE A 451 -7.57 21.56 -8.92
N VAL A 452 -8.23 20.57 -8.32
CA VAL A 452 -7.57 19.52 -7.55
C VAL A 452 -6.84 18.56 -8.50
N GLY A 453 -7.46 18.22 -9.63
CA GLY A 453 -6.89 17.40 -10.69
C GLY A 453 -5.64 18.01 -11.31
N MET A 454 -5.57 19.35 -11.40
CA MET A 454 -4.39 20.09 -11.81
C MET A 454 -3.18 19.80 -10.92
N PHE A 455 -3.31 19.28 -9.70
CA PHE A 455 -2.17 18.89 -8.86
C PHE A 455 -1.85 17.40 -8.89
N THR A 456 -2.79 16.60 -9.40
CA THR A 456 -2.66 15.14 -9.53
C THR A 456 -2.69 14.81 -11.02
N THR A 457 -3.72 14.14 -11.51
CA THR A 457 -4.13 14.08 -12.92
C THR A 457 -5.64 13.80 -12.94
N PRO A 458 -6.35 13.97 -14.08
CA PRO A 458 -7.76 13.60 -14.17
C PRO A 458 -8.04 12.18 -13.65
N PHE A 459 -7.28 11.17 -14.11
CA PHE A 459 -7.45 9.78 -13.71
C PHE A 459 -6.85 9.39 -12.37
N GLN A 460 -6.21 10.31 -11.65
CA GLN A 460 -5.77 10.08 -10.28
C GLN A 460 -6.72 10.69 -9.26
N LEU A 461 -7.56 11.66 -9.66
CA LEU A 461 -8.45 12.40 -8.76
C LEU A 461 -9.38 11.50 -7.95
N TRP A 462 -9.92 10.46 -8.58
CA TRP A 462 -10.84 9.51 -7.93
C TRP A 462 -10.25 8.78 -6.73
N ARG A 463 -8.92 8.71 -6.61
CA ARG A 463 -8.25 8.05 -5.49
C ARG A 463 -8.50 8.74 -4.15
N LEU A 464 -8.97 9.98 -4.18
CA LEU A 464 -9.44 10.70 -2.99
C LEU A 464 -10.58 9.95 -2.27
N THR A 465 -11.39 9.18 -3.00
CA THR A 465 -12.44 8.32 -2.42
C THR A 465 -11.89 7.28 -1.44
N TRP A 466 -10.61 6.90 -1.57
CA TRP A 466 -9.97 5.90 -0.72
C TRP A 466 -9.57 6.46 0.65
N LEU A 467 -9.41 7.79 0.75
CA LEU A 467 -9.06 8.49 1.98
C LEU A 467 -10.28 8.76 2.89
N MET A 468 -11.47 8.30 2.49
CA MET A 468 -12.71 8.60 3.20
C MET A 468 -12.80 7.81 4.51
N PRO A 469 -13.04 8.51 5.65
CA PRO A 469 -12.98 7.88 6.96
C PRO A 469 -14.32 7.24 7.36
N PHE A 470 -14.85 6.34 6.52
CA PHE A 470 -16.20 5.77 6.68
C PHE A 470 -16.46 5.21 8.08
N GLY A 471 -15.53 4.39 8.62
CA GLY A 471 -15.67 3.82 9.95
C GLY A 471 -15.73 4.88 11.06
N LEU A 472 -14.94 5.96 10.94
CA LEU A 472 -14.96 7.06 11.90
C LEU A 472 -16.22 7.92 11.76
N ALA A 473 -16.78 8.06 10.56
CA ALA A 473 -18.06 8.74 10.35
C ALA A 473 -19.22 7.99 11.02
N PHE A 474 -19.29 6.67 10.85
CA PHE A 474 -20.28 5.81 11.52
C PHE A 474 -20.13 5.86 13.05
N ALA A 475 -18.90 5.72 13.53
CA ALA A 475 -18.61 5.74 14.95
C ALA A 475 -18.93 7.10 15.58
N PHE A 476 -18.65 8.19 14.88
CA PHE A 476 -19.03 9.54 15.29
C PHE A 476 -20.55 9.68 15.43
N LEU A 477 -21.34 9.19 14.45
CA LEU A 477 -22.80 9.20 14.53
C LEU A 477 -23.32 8.37 15.71
N GLY A 478 -22.79 7.16 15.91
CA GLY A 478 -23.14 6.34 17.07
C GLY A 478 -22.82 7.02 18.40
N TRP A 479 -21.68 7.71 18.47
CA TRP A 479 -21.30 8.45 19.67
C TRP A 479 -22.21 9.66 19.94
N VAL A 480 -22.47 10.50 18.92
CA VAL A 480 -23.36 11.66 19.05
C VAL A 480 -24.79 11.22 19.37
N GLY A 481 -25.27 10.14 18.73
CA GLY A 481 -26.57 9.54 19.05
C GLY A 481 -26.65 9.16 20.52
N PHE A 482 -25.60 8.54 21.06
CA PHE A 482 -25.52 8.23 22.49
C PHE A 482 -25.49 9.49 23.37
N GLU A 483 -24.70 10.51 23.03
CA GLU A 483 -24.67 11.79 23.78
C GLU A 483 -26.06 12.45 23.83
N ILE A 484 -26.86 12.35 22.75
CA ILE A 484 -28.23 12.88 22.72
C ILE A 484 -29.14 12.06 23.64
N ILE A 485 -29.06 10.73 23.58
CA ILE A 485 -29.84 9.83 24.47
C ILE A 485 -29.52 10.13 25.94
N GLN A 486 -28.25 10.39 26.28
CA GLN A 486 -27.83 10.75 27.63
C GLN A 486 -28.45 12.05 28.15
N LYS A 487 -28.92 12.95 27.28
CA LYS A 487 -29.60 14.19 27.72
C LYS A 487 -31.05 13.96 28.13
N ILE A 488 -31.64 12.81 27.82
CA ILE A 488 -33.01 12.47 28.19
C ILE A 488 -33.03 12.06 29.67
N ARG A 489 -33.81 12.78 30.50
CA ARG A 489 -33.85 12.63 31.97
C ARG A 489 -34.05 11.19 32.46
N LEU A 490 -34.88 10.41 31.77
CA LEU A 490 -35.13 8.99 32.06
C LEU A 490 -33.86 8.13 31.97
N PHE A 491 -32.97 8.42 31.02
CA PHE A 491 -31.76 7.63 30.77
C PHE A 491 -30.56 8.09 31.60
N GLN A 492 -30.56 9.33 32.10
CA GLN A 492 -29.50 9.85 32.97
C GLN A 492 -29.31 9.01 34.24
N GLN A 493 -30.41 8.57 34.87
CA GLN A 493 -30.37 7.77 36.09
C GLN A 493 -29.87 6.34 35.87
N ARG A 494 -29.82 5.86 34.62
CA ARG A 494 -29.49 4.48 34.26
C ARG A 494 -28.29 4.37 33.31
N ILE A 495 -27.51 5.44 33.21
CA ILE A 495 -26.45 5.60 32.20
C ILE A 495 -25.40 4.48 32.24
N SER A 496 -25.04 4.02 33.44
CA SER A 496 -24.06 2.95 33.65
C SER A 496 -24.50 1.60 33.07
N TRP A 497 -25.81 1.35 33.01
CA TRP A 497 -26.40 0.14 32.44
C TRP A 497 -26.74 0.28 30.96
N ILE A 498 -27.16 1.47 30.53
CA ILE A 498 -27.54 1.74 29.14
C ILE A 498 -26.30 1.81 28.24
N GLN A 499 -25.20 2.37 28.74
CA GLN A 499 -23.99 2.55 27.93
C GLN A 499 -23.45 1.23 27.36
N PRO A 500 -23.23 0.17 28.17
CA PRO A 500 -22.76 -1.11 27.64
C PRO A 500 -23.76 -1.71 26.66
N LEU A 501 -25.06 -1.67 26.98
CA LEU A 501 -26.12 -2.20 26.13
C LEU A 501 -26.14 -1.50 24.76
N TYR A 502 -26.09 -0.17 24.75
CA TYR A 502 -26.07 0.62 23.52
C TYR A 502 -24.90 0.23 22.61
N TYR A 503 -23.67 0.19 23.15
CA TYR A 503 -22.50 -0.14 22.34
C TYR A 503 -22.45 -1.61 21.92
N LEU A 504 -22.90 -2.54 22.77
CA LEU A 504 -23.02 -3.95 22.41
C LEU A 504 -24.06 -4.14 21.30
N SER A 505 -25.23 -3.52 21.41
CA SER A 505 -26.25 -3.55 20.34
C SER A 505 -25.71 -2.94 19.04
N PHE A 506 -24.99 -1.81 19.12
CA PHE A 506 -24.38 -1.19 17.95
C PHE A 506 -23.36 -2.12 17.26
N ILE A 507 -22.49 -2.78 18.03
CA ILE A 507 -21.54 -3.77 17.49
C ILE A 507 -22.28 -4.99 16.93
N LEU A 508 -23.31 -5.51 17.60
CA LEU A 508 -24.09 -6.65 17.11
C LEU A 508 -24.76 -6.35 15.76
N VAL A 509 -25.29 -5.14 15.59
CA VAL A 509 -25.84 -4.69 14.30
C VAL A 509 -24.74 -4.63 13.23
N LEU A 510 -23.55 -4.11 13.56
CA LEU A 510 -22.42 -4.09 12.61
C LEU A 510 -21.96 -5.51 12.23
N VAL A 511 -21.85 -6.43 13.20
CA VAL A 511 -21.50 -7.83 12.94
C VAL A 511 -22.55 -8.51 12.05
N ALA A 512 -23.84 -8.34 12.36
CA ALA A 512 -24.91 -8.85 11.52
C ALA A 512 -24.87 -8.26 10.10
N SER A 513 -24.54 -6.98 9.96
CA SER A 513 -24.39 -6.30 8.68
C SER A 513 -23.18 -6.82 7.88
N ILE A 514 -22.07 -7.13 8.55
CA ILE A 514 -20.89 -7.77 7.94
C ILE A 514 -21.26 -9.15 7.40
N VAL A 515 -21.95 -9.96 8.21
CA VAL A 515 -22.42 -11.29 7.80
C VAL A 515 -23.37 -11.18 6.60
N TYR A 516 -24.29 -10.22 6.62
CA TYR A 516 -25.23 -9.97 5.53
C TYR A 516 -24.55 -9.53 4.22
N VAL A 517 -23.54 -8.67 4.29
CA VAL A 517 -22.82 -8.18 3.10
C VAL A 517 -21.74 -9.15 2.61
N HIS A 518 -21.36 -10.16 3.40
CA HIS A 518 -20.32 -11.11 3.02
C HIS A 518 -20.50 -11.75 1.63
N PRO A 519 -21.66 -12.31 1.25
CA PRO A 519 -21.84 -12.89 -0.08
C PRO A 519 -21.67 -11.87 -1.20
N TRP A 520 -22.14 -10.63 -1.00
CA TRP A 520 -21.96 -9.53 -1.94
C TRP A 520 -20.48 -9.20 -2.13
N THR A 521 -19.73 -9.11 -1.03
CA THR A 521 -18.29 -8.85 -1.08
C THR A 521 -17.56 -9.96 -1.81
N MET A 522 -17.87 -11.23 -1.49
CA MET A 522 -17.21 -12.36 -2.14
C MET A 522 -17.59 -12.55 -3.61
N GLY A 523 -18.75 -12.03 -4.03
CA GLY A 523 -19.14 -12.01 -5.43
C GLY A 523 -18.42 -10.94 -6.27
N ASN A 524 -17.90 -9.87 -5.64
CA ASN A 524 -17.19 -8.81 -6.36
C ASN A 524 -15.66 -8.91 -6.27
N ILE A 525 -15.13 -9.53 -5.22
CA ILE A 525 -13.69 -9.77 -5.09
C ILE A 525 -13.34 -11.01 -5.92
N GLU A 526 -12.34 -10.90 -6.80
CA GLU A 526 -11.85 -12.05 -7.57
C GLU A 526 -11.17 -13.07 -6.64
N ARG A 527 -11.93 -14.05 -6.14
CA ARG A 527 -11.35 -15.24 -5.53
C ARG A 527 -10.83 -16.17 -6.62
N ARG A 528 -9.54 -16.11 -6.91
CA ARG A 528 -8.89 -17.24 -7.60
C ARG A 528 -8.50 -18.25 -6.52
N ASN A 529 -9.17 -19.41 -6.51
CA ASN A 529 -8.90 -20.59 -5.66
C ASN A 529 -7.52 -21.23 -5.93
N LEU A 530 -6.55 -20.45 -6.37
CA LEU A 530 -5.19 -20.91 -6.52
C LEU A 530 -4.56 -20.82 -5.14
N ASP A 531 -3.97 -21.91 -4.67
CA ASP A 531 -2.97 -21.80 -3.63
C ASP A 531 -1.88 -20.87 -4.18
N VAL A 532 -1.93 -19.61 -3.75
CA VAL A 532 -1.06 -18.53 -4.24
C VAL A 532 0.39 -18.90 -4.01
N ILE A 533 0.68 -19.66 -2.95
CA ILE A 533 2.02 -20.15 -2.64
C ILE A 533 2.43 -21.19 -3.69
N ASP A 534 1.57 -22.15 -4.02
CA ASP A 534 1.85 -23.11 -5.09
C ASP A 534 2.00 -22.41 -6.44
N PHE A 535 1.17 -21.40 -6.72
CA PHE A 535 1.27 -20.63 -7.95
C PHE A 535 2.65 -20.01 -8.12
N TYR A 536 3.13 -19.28 -7.11
CA TYR A 536 4.45 -18.65 -7.16
C TYR A 536 5.58 -19.65 -7.08
N SER A 537 5.44 -20.74 -6.31
CA SER A 537 6.50 -21.74 -6.15
C SER A 537 6.95 -22.37 -7.49
N ASN A 538 6.01 -22.55 -8.43
CA ASN A 538 6.33 -23.04 -9.77
C ASN A 538 7.07 -22.01 -10.65
N TYR A 539 6.84 -20.71 -10.44
CA TYR A 539 7.65 -19.68 -11.09
C TYR A 539 9.05 -19.62 -10.47
N LEU A 540 9.17 -19.82 -9.16
CA LEU A 540 10.46 -19.79 -8.46
C LEU A 540 11.37 -20.97 -8.81
N SER A 541 10.82 -22.17 -9.03
CA SER A 541 11.59 -23.31 -9.57
C SER A 541 12.19 -22.98 -10.93
N THR A 542 11.37 -22.39 -11.81
CA THR A 542 11.78 -21.94 -13.13
C THR A 542 12.82 -20.82 -13.05
N ALA A 543 12.63 -19.85 -12.16
CA ALA A 543 13.55 -18.76 -11.91
C ALA A 543 14.95 -19.24 -11.52
N LYS A 544 15.02 -20.22 -10.61
CA LYS A 544 16.27 -20.80 -10.13
C LYS A 544 17.06 -21.37 -11.30
N LEU A 545 16.41 -22.17 -12.14
CA LEU A 545 17.03 -22.74 -13.33
C LEU A 545 17.50 -21.64 -14.29
N MET A 546 16.65 -20.65 -14.59
CA MET A 546 17.00 -19.53 -15.45
C MET A 546 18.26 -18.80 -14.95
N ASN A 547 18.37 -18.57 -13.64
CA ASN A 547 19.55 -17.95 -13.03
C ASN A 547 20.82 -18.83 -13.06
N GLU A 548 20.68 -20.15 -13.18
CA GLU A 548 21.81 -21.10 -13.31
C GLU A 548 22.29 -21.23 -14.77
N MET A 549 21.53 -20.76 -15.76
CA MET A 549 21.96 -20.76 -17.15
C MET A 549 22.96 -19.64 -17.42
N ASP A 550 24.08 -19.98 -18.04
CA ASP A 550 25.07 -19.01 -18.51
C ASP A 550 24.58 -18.38 -19.81
N VAL A 551 23.87 -17.26 -19.69
CA VAL A 551 23.35 -16.47 -20.81
C VAL A 551 24.13 -15.18 -20.90
N ASN A 552 24.96 -15.06 -21.95
CA ASN A 552 25.86 -13.93 -22.17
C ASN A 552 25.12 -12.62 -22.52
N LYS A 553 23.81 -12.68 -22.83
CA LYS A 553 22.97 -11.52 -23.17
C LYS A 553 21.55 -11.75 -22.65
N PRO A 554 20.77 -10.66 -22.39
CA PRO A 554 19.37 -10.78 -22.01
C PRO A 554 18.60 -11.59 -23.04
N VAL A 555 18.24 -12.81 -22.66
CA VAL A 555 17.53 -13.72 -23.54
C VAL A 555 16.09 -13.27 -23.66
N ILE A 556 15.60 -13.17 -24.89
CA ILE A 556 14.20 -12.87 -25.12
C ILE A 556 13.36 -14.12 -24.86
N VAL A 557 12.43 -14.03 -23.91
CA VAL A 557 11.52 -15.14 -23.53
C VAL A 557 10.09 -14.79 -23.91
N GLY A 558 9.47 -15.67 -24.72
CA GLY A 558 8.02 -15.68 -24.93
C GLY A 558 7.35 -16.60 -23.91
N GLY A 559 6.72 -16.03 -22.89
CA GLY A 559 5.81 -16.71 -21.96
C GLY A 559 4.55 -17.21 -22.68
N PRO A 560 3.92 -18.32 -22.29
CA PRO A 560 2.69 -18.88 -22.91
C PRO A 560 1.49 -17.92 -22.94
N ASP A 561 1.47 -16.96 -22.03
CA ASP A 561 0.39 -16.04 -21.76
C ASP A 561 0.96 -14.70 -21.28
N THR A 562 0.10 -13.69 -21.26
CA THR A 562 0.47 -12.32 -20.87
C THR A 562 0.95 -12.23 -19.42
N THR A 563 0.42 -13.10 -18.55
CA THR A 563 0.77 -13.18 -17.13
C THR A 563 2.20 -13.67 -16.96
N THR A 564 2.56 -14.80 -17.56
CA THR A 564 3.91 -15.38 -17.46
C THR A 564 4.96 -14.42 -17.99
N ASN A 565 4.70 -13.81 -19.16
CA ASN A 565 5.52 -12.76 -19.74
C ASN A 565 5.80 -11.60 -18.78
N SER A 566 4.78 -11.21 -18.00
CA SER A 566 4.89 -10.11 -17.05
C SER A 566 5.49 -10.52 -15.70
N ILE A 567 5.52 -11.82 -15.37
CA ILE A 567 6.16 -12.36 -14.16
C ILE A 567 7.65 -12.55 -14.34
N ILE A 568 8.12 -12.97 -15.52
CA ILE A 568 9.54 -13.30 -15.77
C ILE A 568 10.54 -12.24 -15.23
N PRO A 569 10.34 -10.93 -15.43
CA PRO A 569 11.31 -9.95 -14.95
C PRO A 569 11.31 -9.80 -13.42
N SER A 570 10.33 -10.37 -12.73
CA SER A 570 10.27 -10.48 -11.26
C SER A 570 11.03 -11.69 -10.73
N LEU A 571 11.54 -12.55 -11.61
CA LEU A 571 12.20 -13.81 -11.27
C LEU A 571 13.71 -13.78 -11.54
N THR A 572 14.14 -12.96 -12.50
CA THR A 572 15.52 -12.90 -12.99
C THR A 572 15.79 -11.60 -13.72
N LEU A 573 17.03 -11.09 -13.62
CA LEU A 573 17.54 -9.97 -14.42
C LEU A 573 18.22 -10.42 -15.71
N ASN A 574 18.49 -11.73 -15.87
CA ASN A 574 19.24 -12.29 -17.00
C ASN A 574 18.39 -12.44 -18.27
N TYR A 575 17.07 -12.19 -18.18
CA TYR A 575 16.13 -12.43 -19.26
C TYR A 575 15.30 -11.18 -19.52
N MET A 576 15.03 -10.94 -20.81
CA MET A 576 14.17 -9.86 -21.27
C MET A 576 12.87 -10.49 -21.78
N PRO A 577 11.70 -10.10 -21.28
CA PRO A 577 10.47 -10.60 -21.88
C PRO A 577 10.33 -10.00 -23.28
N LEU A 578 9.88 -10.79 -24.25
CA LEU A 578 9.57 -10.27 -25.59
C LEU A 578 8.50 -9.18 -25.50
N VAL A 579 7.53 -9.40 -24.59
CA VAL A 579 6.38 -8.54 -24.39
C VAL A 579 6.13 -8.40 -22.89
N PHE A 580 5.91 -7.19 -22.39
CA PHE A 580 5.62 -6.93 -20.99
C PHE A 580 4.33 -6.10 -20.87
N ARG A 581 3.41 -6.46 -19.95
CA ARG A 581 2.10 -5.79 -19.80
C ARG A 581 1.29 -5.70 -21.10
N VAL A 582 1.09 -6.85 -21.73
CA VAL A 582 0.30 -7.03 -22.97
C VAL A 582 -1.17 -6.54 -22.83
N GLU A 583 -1.65 -6.34 -21.60
CA GLU A 583 -3.04 -5.96 -21.29
C GLU A 583 -3.40 -4.54 -21.76
N SER A 584 -2.45 -3.66 -22.06
CA SER A 584 -2.73 -2.28 -22.46
C SER A 584 -2.90 -2.03 -23.98
N GLY A 585 -2.83 -3.07 -24.81
CA GLY A 585 -2.81 -2.90 -26.27
C GLY A 585 -1.49 -2.33 -26.79
N GLY A 586 -1.47 -1.90 -28.05
CA GLY A 586 -0.28 -1.32 -28.71
C GLY A 586 0.57 -2.33 -29.48
N GLU A 587 1.75 -1.89 -29.93
CA GLU A 587 2.65 -2.69 -30.78
C GLU A 587 3.11 -3.97 -30.12
N GLN A 588 3.37 -3.93 -28.82
CA GLN A 588 3.75 -5.10 -28.03
C GLN A 588 2.65 -6.17 -27.98
N THR A 589 1.38 -5.76 -27.82
CA THR A 589 0.25 -6.68 -27.89
C THR A 589 0.02 -7.22 -29.28
N LYS A 590 0.21 -6.38 -30.31
CA LYS A 590 0.17 -6.82 -31.71
C LYS A 590 1.27 -7.85 -31.96
N LEU A 591 2.50 -7.58 -31.55
CA LEU A 591 3.63 -8.50 -31.66
C LEU A 591 3.35 -9.82 -30.93
N TRP A 592 2.81 -9.77 -29.71
CA TRP A 592 2.44 -10.98 -28.98
C TRP A 592 1.40 -11.81 -29.74
N LYS A 593 0.29 -11.19 -30.15
CA LYS A 593 -0.77 -11.85 -30.92
C LYS A 593 -0.26 -12.40 -32.25
N SER A 594 0.72 -11.72 -32.85
CA SER A 594 1.42 -12.13 -34.07
C SER A 594 2.32 -13.37 -33.87
N LEU A 595 2.53 -13.81 -32.63
CA LEU A 595 3.31 -15.02 -32.34
C LEU A 595 2.41 -16.16 -31.90
N ILE A 596 1.41 -15.90 -31.06
CA ILE A 596 0.55 -16.94 -30.49
C ILE A 596 -0.80 -17.12 -31.18
N GLY A 597 -1.11 -16.34 -32.21
CA GLY A 597 -2.36 -16.51 -32.96
C GLY A 597 -2.45 -17.90 -33.59
N ASP A 598 -3.62 -18.53 -33.46
CA ASP A 598 -3.89 -19.87 -33.99
C ASP A 598 -3.77 -19.93 -35.51
N ASP A 599 -4.06 -18.82 -36.20
CA ASP A 599 -4.05 -18.73 -37.67
C ASP A 599 -2.66 -18.48 -38.28
N ILE A 600 -1.60 -18.48 -37.46
CA ILE A 600 -0.26 -18.07 -37.90
C ILE A 600 0.55 -19.30 -38.33
N PRO A 601 0.99 -19.39 -39.60
CA PRO A 601 1.77 -20.53 -40.08
C PRO A 601 3.08 -20.71 -39.29
N PRO A 602 3.53 -21.96 -39.03
CA PRO A 602 4.77 -22.23 -38.30
C PRO A 602 6.00 -21.50 -38.87
N GLN A 603 6.09 -21.38 -40.19
CA GLN A 603 7.19 -20.66 -40.86
C GLN A 603 7.23 -19.18 -40.50
N GLU A 604 6.08 -18.50 -40.58
CA GLU A 604 5.96 -17.08 -40.25
C GLU A 604 6.25 -16.85 -38.77
N ARG A 605 5.79 -17.76 -37.90
CA ARG A 605 6.06 -17.74 -36.47
C ARG A 605 7.56 -17.86 -36.18
N LEU A 606 8.25 -18.83 -36.79
CA LEU A 606 9.71 -18.99 -36.64
C LEU A 606 10.45 -17.75 -37.13
N ALA A 607 10.08 -17.21 -38.30
CA ALA A 607 10.67 -16.00 -38.85
C ALA A 607 10.52 -14.82 -37.89
N ARG A 608 9.33 -14.59 -37.32
CA ARG A 608 9.10 -13.53 -36.34
C ARG A 608 9.93 -13.71 -35.06
N LEU A 609 10.07 -14.95 -34.57
CA LEU A 609 10.93 -15.25 -33.42
C LEU A 609 12.39 -14.92 -33.73
N GLN A 610 12.87 -15.25 -34.93
CA GLN A 610 14.23 -14.92 -35.37
C GLN A 610 14.44 -13.41 -35.59
N GLU A 611 13.49 -12.73 -36.24
CA GLU A 611 13.50 -11.27 -36.47
C GLU A 611 13.57 -10.49 -35.15
N ASN A 612 12.93 -11.01 -34.11
CA ASN A 612 12.95 -10.41 -32.77
C ASN A 612 14.08 -10.95 -31.89
N ASN A 613 15.04 -11.72 -32.43
CA ASN A 613 16.17 -12.30 -31.70
C ASN A 613 15.74 -13.12 -30.47
N VAL A 614 14.66 -13.89 -30.58
CA VAL A 614 14.19 -14.79 -29.52
C VAL A 614 15.08 -16.01 -29.45
N GLU A 615 15.86 -16.11 -28.37
CA GLU A 615 16.77 -17.24 -28.15
C GLU A 615 16.10 -18.38 -27.35
N TYR A 616 15.16 -18.08 -26.44
CA TYR A 616 14.51 -19.09 -25.62
C TYR A 616 12.99 -18.85 -25.52
N LEU A 617 12.23 -19.92 -25.35
CA LEU A 617 10.78 -19.86 -25.13
C LEU A 617 10.45 -20.56 -23.82
N LEU A 618 9.88 -19.82 -22.87
CA LEU A 618 9.36 -20.39 -21.64
C LEU A 618 7.86 -20.60 -21.79
N ILE A 619 7.44 -21.84 -21.96
CA ILE A 619 6.06 -22.16 -22.29
C ILE A 619 5.41 -22.93 -21.15
N LYS A 620 4.22 -22.52 -20.72
CA LYS A 620 3.39 -23.30 -19.79
C LYS A 620 2.60 -24.33 -20.57
N GLY A 621 2.73 -25.59 -20.17
CA GLY A 621 2.19 -26.71 -20.94
C GLY A 621 2.83 -26.82 -22.33
N GLU A 622 2.07 -27.35 -23.28
CA GLU A 622 2.48 -27.54 -24.68
C GLU A 622 1.30 -27.09 -25.57
N PRO A 623 1.15 -25.78 -25.83
CA PRO A 623 0.06 -25.26 -26.66
C PRO A 623 0.20 -25.75 -28.11
N GLY A 624 -0.93 -25.91 -28.81
CA GLY A 624 -0.96 -26.49 -30.16
C GLY A 624 0.02 -25.82 -31.14
N TRP A 625 0.08 -24.48 -31.11
CA TRP A 625 0.97 -23.70 -31.95
C TRP A 625 2.47 -24.05 -31.77
N LEU A 626 2.87 -24.46 -30.57
CA LEU A 626 4.25 -24.85 -30.27
C LEU A 626 4.51 -26.26 -30.76
N LEU A 627 3.54 -27.17 -30.58
CA LEU A 627 3.65 -28.54 -31.10
C LEU A 627 3.82 -28.51 -32.63
N GLU A 628 3.02 -27.71 -33.33
CA GLU A 628 3.18 -27.48 -34.77
C GLU A 628 4.58 -26.95 -35.13
N LEU A 629 5.11 -26.02 -34.33
CA LEU A 629 6.43 -25.45 -34.57
C LEU A 629 7.54 -26.49 -34.36
N LEU A 630 7.42 -27.33 -33.34
CA LEU A 630 8.33 -28.45 -33.06
C LEU A 630 8.27 -29.53 -34.14
N ASP A 631 7.09 -29.84 -34.66
CA ASP A 631 6.89 -30.85 -35.70
C ASP A 631 7.47 -30.39 -37.05
N ASN A 632 7.30 -29.11 -37.40
CA ASN A 632 7.81 -28.55 -38.65
C ASN A 632 9.30 -28.20 -38.60
N TYR A 633 9.83 -27.85 -37.42
CA TYR A 633 11.22 -27.40 -37.25
C TYR A 633 11.94 -28.08 -36.06
N PRO A 634 12.04 -29.42 -36.03
CA PRO A 634 12.56 -30.17 -34.88
C PRO A 634 14.05 -29.90 -34.58
N ASN A 635 14.81 -29.46 -35.58
CA ASN A 635 16.23 -29.13 -35.42
C ASN A 635 16.46 -27.70 -34.92
N ASN A 636 15.50 -26.80 -35.18
CA ASN A 636 15.59 -25.40 -34.79
C ASN A 636 15.13 -25.15 -33.36
N ILE A 637 14.47 -26.11 -32.71
CA ILE A 637 13.93 -25.91 -31.37
C ILE A 637 14.22 -27.13 -30.51
N SER A 638 14.98 -26.93 -29.44
CA SER A 638 15.35 -27.99 -28.50
C SER A 638 14.79 -27.69 -27.13
N ARG A 639 14.12 -28.68 -26.51
CA ARG A 639 13.67 -28.55 -25.11
C ARG A 639 14.85 -28.76 -24.18
N ILE A 640 15.20 -27.73 -23.42
CA ILE A 640 16.29 -27.79 -22.42
C ILE A 640 15.76 -28.25 -21.07
N PHE A 641 14.54 -27.85 -20.73
CA PHE A 641 13.98 -28.09 -19.41
C PHE A 641 12.47 -28.30 -19.44
N ARG A 642 11.98 -29.08 -18.48
CA ARG A 642 10.55 -29.25 -18.19
C ARG A 642 10.37 -29.44 -16.68
N ASP A 643 9.53 -28.62 -16.07
CA ASP A 643 8.92 -28.89 -14.76
C ASP A 643 7.43 -29.24 -14.91
N GLN A 644 6.72 -29.32 -13.78
CA GLN A 644 5.30 -29.65 -13.76
C GLN A 644 4.41 -28.67 -14.54
N ARG A 645 4.82 -27.41 -14.68
CA ARG A 645 4.05 -26.33 -15.32
C ARG A 645 4.73 -25.75 -16.54
N PHE A 646 6.06 -25.61 -16.55
CA PHE A 646 6.78 -24.90 -17.59
C PHE A 646 7.76 -25.80 -18.35
N SER A 647 7.95 -25.52 -19.63
CA SER A 647 9.01 -26.07 -20.47
C SER A 647 9.82 -24.92 -21.04
N LEU A 648 11.14 -25.00 -20.96
CA LEU A 648 12.04 -24.05 -21.59
C LEU A 648 12.61 -24.68 -22.86
N TYR A 649 12.42 -23.99 -23.98
CA TYR A 649 12.96 -24.35 -25.28
C TYR A 649 14.04 -23.35 -25.68
N LYS A 650 15.06 -23.80 -26.39
CA LYS A 650 16.07 -22.97 -27.03
C LYS A 650 15.91 -23.03 -28.54
N LEU A 651 15.92 -21.86 -29.16
CA LEU A 651 15.96 -21.72 -30.59
C LEU A 651 17.42 -21.86 -31.06
N ASN A 652 17.63 -22.81 -31.96
CA ASN A 652 18.86 -22.99 -32.69
C ASN A 652 18.70 -22.27 -34.04
N PRO A 653 19.62 -21.36 -34.39
CA PRO A 653 19.58 -20.61 -35.64
C PRO A 653 19.63 -21.50 -36.88
#